data_AF-A0A7C4P9F5-F1
#
_entry.id   AF-A0A7C4P9F5-F1
#
_cell.length_a   1.000
_cell.length_b   1.000
_cell.length_c   1.000
_cell.angle_alpha   90.00
_cell.angle_beta   90.00
_cell.angle_gamma   90.00
#
_symmetry.space_group_name_H-M   'P 1'
#
loop_
_entity.id
_entity.type
_entity.pdbx_description
1 polymer ?
#
loop_
_entity_poly.entity_id
_entity_poly.type
_entity_poly.pdbx_seq_one_letter_code
_entity_poly.pdbx_strand_id
1 'polypeptide(L)'
;MAKITPEDFLAALGFNIEEVGSLEIRLIGGPSGPEIYWKFNWPAIKAANENGANVYFGVAHRDGRGGKTNNITYATAVWADIDAKDLDPNDVDNGKELALDHLWKTVPQALTPSIVVDSGHGYHVYWLLKSPWAFSSDERRDEFKGLLERLAALLKGDRQVTDIARTLRLPGTMNTKDEERRLCEVIHWKPEARYNFSDLQAFAGSAAVDLSKQQVVKLQGHDFSRDLDIAIQSLQRLNPKRADDYETWIAVGMALHSISDDPDEASILLSLWDNWSRQSQKYKPGHCAEKWQSFSLDRGHLLTVDSLMKWANEDSGEKIIIPGGRHPKPSAILKALKDMGYTFRQNDMNDCVYVNSVPMSDGLRSRILVRLNENKYRNNTLAEHVWTAEAYENRFHPIHEYLSGLKWDGVSRIEKFSEYILDEDNLFVPLIRAWLIGAVNKIIGRKGQQHPMLVLDGAQGIGKSRFVWWLGSPLPQFFIASPINPDDKDFLIRQCSMFVWEVEELGSTFRRSDREALKAFISREIVNIRKPYGRFDIQKPVTASYIGTINNEGGFLTDPTGNRRFRIATITAIDWKYSSEIDVNQVWAEAVHLLNNNWTWELPKDVETLVSGKNQDYLAEDPIETIVWQLYEVTNNPFDRVRMVDILSDIKSLNVNIDLSTATGNRVGAILTRAGLRRRRTSMDGRGGVPVWEGIKPKTHVQTVNVDVKQLMESK
;
A
#
# COMPACT_ATOMS: atom_id res chain seq x y z
N MET A 1 -49.34 7.15 -30.80
CA MET A 1 -49.70 6.89 -29.39
C MET A 1 -50.09 8.21 -28.75
N ALA A 2 -50.96 8.21 -27.72
CA ALA A 2 -51.13 9.40 -26.88
C ALA A 2 -49.78 9.77 -26.26
N LYS A 3 -49.48 11.07 -26.10
CA LYS A 3 -48.21 11.53 -25.53
C LYS A 3 -48.17 11.14 -24.06
N ILE A 4 -47.30 10.19 -23.72
CA ILE A 4 -47.13 9.71 -22.34
C ILE A 4 -46.47 10.82 -21.52
N THR A 5 -47.11 11.21 -20.43
CA THR A 5 -46.58 12.24 -19.54
C THR A 5 -45.55 11.64 -18.56
N PRO A 6 -44.64 12.44 -18.01
CA PRO A 6 -43.75 11.98 -16.94
C PRO A 6 -44.52 11.41 -15.74
N GLU A 7 -45.70 11.98 -15.44
CA GLU A 7 -46.64 11.52 -14.43
C GLU A 7 -47.11 10.09 -14.72
N ASP A 8 -47.58 9.82 -15.94
CA ASP A 8 -48.02 8.49 -16.37
C ASP A 8 -46.88 7.47 -16.26
N PHE A 9 -45.67 7.86 -16.69
CA PHE A 9 -44.48 7.02 -16.63
C PHE A 9 -44.08 6.65 -15.20
N LEU A 10 -44.02 7.62 -14.30
CA LEU A 10 -43.68 7.40 -12.89
C LEU A 10 -44.76 6.58 -12.18
N ALA A 11 -46.04 6.83 -12.48
CA ALA A 11 -47.16 6.05 -11.95
C ALA A 11 -47.09 4.57 -12.41
N ALA A 12 -46.70 4.29 -13.65
CA ALA A 12 -46.51 2.92 -14.14
C ALA A 12 -45.41 2.16 -13.38
N LEU A 13 -44.34 2.87 -12.98
CA LEU A 13 -43.28 2.39 -12.09
C LEU A 13 -43.71 2.37 -10.61
N GLY A 14 -44.96 2.67 -10.30
CA GLY A 14 -45.52 2.58 -8.95
C GLY A 14 -45.09 3.70 -8.01
N PHE A 15 -44.53 4.80 -8.52
CA PHE A 15 -44.26 5.98 -7.71
C PHE A 15 -45.54 6.73 -7.38
N ASN A 16 -45.67 7.12 -6.11
CA ASN A 16 -46.70 8.05 -5.67
C ASN A 16 -46.16 9.48 -5.80
N ILE A 17 -46.52 10.16 -6.88
CA ILE A 17 -46.00 11.51 -7.19
C ILE A 17 -46.50 12.59 -6.22
N GLU A 18 -47.55 12.31 -5.45
CA GLU A 18 -48.10 13.21 -4.42
C GLU A 18 -47.36 13.08 -3.07
N GLU A 19 -46.64 11.98 -2.85
CA GLU A 19 -45.96 11.69 -1.59
C GLU A 19 -44.51 12.19 -1.59
N VAL A 20 -44.13 12.89 -0.51
CA VAL A 20 -42.77 13.43 -0.35
C VAL A 20 -41.87 12.37 0.29
N GLY A 21 -40.72 12.11 -0.34
CA GLY A 21 -39.65 11.28 0.23
C GLY A 21 -39.32 10.02 -0.57
N SER A 22 -40.25 9.44 -1.32
CA SER A 22 -40.03 8.13 -1.97
C SER A 22 -39.42 8.20 -3.37
N LEU A 23 -39.58 9.33 -4.06
CA LEU A 23 -39.09 9.58 -5.41
C LEU A 23 -37.90 10.54 -5.40
N GLU A 24 -36.74 10.08 -5.87
CA GLU A 24 -35.56 10.91 -6.09
C GLU A 24 -35.57 11.48 -7.51
N ILE A 25 -35.62 12.80 -7.67
CA ILE A 25 -35.35 13.52 -8.92
C ILE A 25 -34.04 14.29 -8.77
N ARG A 26 -33.13 14.15 -9.73
CA ARG A 26 -31.81 14.79 -9.73
C ARG A 26 -31.66 15.71 -10.94
N LEU A 27 -31.40 16.98 -10.68
CA LEU A 27 -31.12 18.00 -11.69
C LEU A 27 -29.60 18.23 -11.75
N ILE A 28 -28.99 18.13 -12.93
CA ILE A 28 -27.53 18.28 -13.10
C ILE A 28 -27.23 19.30 -14.20
N GLY A 29 -26.40 20.30 -13.91
CA GLY A 29 -25.91 21.26 -14.92
C GLY A 29 -26.85 22.44 -15.21
N GLY A 30 -27.82 22.72 -14.34
CA GLY A 30 -28.64 23.94 -14.40
C GLY A 30 -28.00 25.14 -13.69
N PRO A 31 -28.60 26.35 -13.77
CA PRO A 31 -28.05 27.59 -13.20
C PRO A 31 -27.82 27.55 -11.68
N SER A 32 -28.54 26.68 -10.96
CA SER A 32 -28.44 26.52 -9.49
C SER A 32 -27.43 25.44 -9.03
N GLY A 33 -26.76 24.73 -9.96
CA GLY A 33 -25.91 23.58 -9.63
C GLY A 33 -26.68 22.26 -9.47
N PRO A 34 -26.03 21.18 -8.96
CA PRO A 34 -26.68 19.88 -8.80
C PRO A 34 -27.68 19.90 -7.63
N GLU A 35 -28.95 19.60 -7.92
CA GLU A 35 -30.03 19.59 -6.93
C GLU A 35 -30.74 18.23 -6.90
N ILE A 36 -31.19 17.83 -5.71
CA ILE A 36 -31.96 16.60 -5.49
C ILE A 36 -33.31 16.96 -4.89
N TYR A 37 -34.38 16.58 -5.59
CA TYR A 37 -35.76 16.74 -5.17
C TYR A 37 -36.31 15.40 -4.73
N TRP A 38 -37.02 15.40 -3.60
CA TRP A 38 -37.71 14.23 -3.06
C TRP A 38 -39.23 14.31 -3.26
N LYS A 39 -39.66 15.18 -4.18
CA LYS A 39 -41.06 15.43 -4.52
C LYS A 39 -41.15 15.68 -6.01
N PHE A 40 -42.16 15.09 -6.66
CA PHE A 40 -42.44 15.40 -8.05
C PHE A 40 -43.05 16.81 -8.18
N ASN A 41 -42.47 17.65 -9.02
CA ASN A 41 -42.98 18.99 -9.32
C ASN A 41 -42.69 19.28 -10.80
N TRP A 42 -43.61 18.87 -11.67
CA TRP A 42 -43.40 18.98 -13.12
C TRP A 42 -43.14 20.40 -13.62
N PRO A 43 -43.89 21.44 -13.22
CA PRO A 43 -43.58 22.81 -13.63
C PRO A 43 -42.15 23.25 -13.30
N ALA A 44 -41.65 22.92 -12.10
CA ALA A 44 -40.28 23.26 -11.70
C ALA A 44 -39.22 22.45 -12.46
N ILE A 45 -39.45 21.15 -12.60
CA ILE A 45 -38.54 20.24 -13.34
C ILE A 45 -38.44 20.65 -14.80
N LYS A 46 -39.57 20.93 -15.43
CA LYS A 46 -39.65 21.38 -16.83
C LYS A 46 -38.93 22.72 -17.02
N ALA A 47 -39.18 23.70 -16.15
CA ALA A 47 -38.49 24.99 -16.22
C ALA A 47 -36.98 24.84 -16.03
N ALA A 48 -36.52 23.98 -15.11
CA ALA A 48 -35.09 23.73 -14.93
C ALA A 48 -34.44 23.07 -16.16
N ASN A 49 -35.15 22.14 -16.81
CA ASN A 49 -34.68 21.49 -18.02
C ASN A 49 -34.63 22.42 -19.24
N GLU A 50 -35.63 23.30 -19.40
CA GLU A 50 -35.63 24.37 -20.41
C GLU A 50 -34.44 25.32 -20.21
N ASN A 51 -34.02 25.52 -18.96
CA ASN A 51 -32.82 26.28 -18.58
C ASN A 51 -31.51 25.48 -18.62
N GLY A 52 -31.50 24.28 -19.21
CA GLY A 52 -30.28 23.51 -19.48
C GLY A 52 -29.97 22.37 -18.50
N ALA A 53 -30.76 22.16 -17.45
CA ALA A 53 -30.52 21.07 -16.50
C ALA A 53 -30.85 19.69 -17.12
N ASN A 54 -29.97 18.71 -16.93
CA ASN A 54 -30.29 17.30 -17.18
C ASN A 54 -31.13 16.74 -16.03
N VAL A 55 -32.24 16.06 -16.34
CA VAL A 55 -33.17 15.52 -15.35
C VAL A 55 -33.07 14.00 -15.28
N TYR A 56 -32.79 13.48 -14.09
CA TYR A 56 -32.76 12.05 -13.81
C TYR A 56 -33.72 11.70 -12.66
N PHE A 57 -34.13 10.44 -12.60
CA PHE A 57 -34.88 9.89 -11.46
C PHE A 57 -34.27 8.57 -10.98
N GLY A 58 -34.40 8.26 -9.70
CA GLY A 58 -34.02 6.95 -9.15
C GLY A 58 -35.05 5.89 -9.52
N VAL A 59 -34.62 4.80 -10.16
CA VAL A 59 -35.55 3.77 -10.66
C VAL A 59 -36.12 2.90 -9.54
N ALA A 60 -35.29 2.55 -8.55
CA ALA A 60 -35.73 1.82 -7.37
C ALA A 60 -36.29 2.76 -6.29
N HIS A 61 -37.26 2.26 -5.52
CA HIS A 61 -37.92 3.00 -4.46
C HIS A 61 -37.02 3.14 -3.24
N ARG A 62 -37.14 4.28 -2.54
CA ARG A 62 -36.26 4.65 -1.43
C ARG A 62 -37.06 5.00 -0.17
N ASP A 63 -36.36 5.02 0.96
CA ASP A 63 -36.88 5.40 2.29
C ASP A 63 -36.94 6.92 2.55
N GLY A 64 -36.50 7.73 1.59
CA GLY A 64 -36.45 9.20 1.67
C GLY A 64 -35.36 9.78 2.57
N ARG A 65 -34.46 8.95 3.11
CA ARG A 65 -33.36 9.42 3.98
C ARG A 65 -32.06 9.68 3.22
N GLY A 66 -31.97 9.31 1.95
CA GLY A 66 -30.78 9.55 1.12
C GLY A 66 -30.78 8.82 -0.24
N GLY A 67 -29.86 9.20 -1.13
CA GLY A 67 -29.73 8.64 -2.49
C GLY A 67 -28.78 7.45 -2.63
N LYS A 68 -28.32 6.84 -1.53
CA LYS A 68 -27.35 5.72 -1.56
C LYS A 68 -28.05 4.36 -1.61
N THR A 69 -27.32 3.31 -1.94
CA THR A 69 -27.84 1.92 -2.05
C THR A 69 -28.53 1.42 -0.77
N ASN A 70 -28.07 1.87 0.41
CA ASN A 70 -28.66 1.49 1.70
C ASN A 70 -30.04 2.13 1.96
N ASN A 71 -30.41 3.16 1.20
CA ASN A 71 -31.71 3.82 1.30
C ASN A 71 -32.76 3.19 0.37
N ILE A 72 -32.38 2.18 -0.42
CA ILE A 72 -33.28 1.50 -1.35
C ILE A 72 -34.07 0.43 -0.61
N THR A 73 -35.39 0.48 -0.77
CA THR A 73 -36.35 -0.39 -0.08
C THR A 73 -36.83 -1.53 -0.98
N TYR A 74 -37.34 -1.20 -2.17
CA TYR A 74 -37.82 -2.19 -3.14
C TYR A 74 -37.75 -1.68 -4.58
N ALA A 75 -37.91 -2.58 -5.55
CA ALA A 75 -38.05 -2.25 -6.97
C ALA A 75 -39.36 -2.79 -7.52
N THR A 76 -40.02 -2.00 -8.36
CA THR A 76 -41.27 -2.37 -9.06
C THR A 76 -41.02 -2.75 -10.53
N ALA A 77 -39.79 -2.59 -11.00
CA ALA A 77 -39.36 -2.91 -12.35
C ALA A 77 -37.92 -3.43 -12.34
N VAL A 78 -37.57 -4.22 -13.35
CA VAL A 78 -36.19 -4.51 -13.74
C VAL A 78 -35.86 -3.63 -14.95
N TRP A 79 -34.64 -3.10 -15.04
CA TRP A 79 -34.28 -2.15 -16.09
C TRP A 79 -32.94 -2.49 -16.76
N ALA A 80 -32.75 -1.95 -17.96
CA ALA A 80 -31.48 -1.95 -18.68
C ALA A 80 -31.26 -0.58 -19.34
N ASP A 81 -29.99 -0.20 -19.50
CA ASP A 81 -29.55 1.06 -20.12
C ASP A 81 -28.57 0.70 -21.25
N ILE A 82 -28.99 0.98 -22.48
CA ILE A 82 -28.28 0.65 -23.71
C ILE A 82 -27.77 1.95 -24.31
N ASP A 83 -26.45 2.13 -24.40
CA ASP A 83 -25.83 3.32 -24.96
C ASP A 83 -25.50 3.08 -26.44
N ALA A 84 -26.00 3.94 -27.33
CA ALA A 84 -25.82 3.79 -28.77
C ALA A 84 -24.35 3.83 -29.17
N LYS A 85 -23.53 4.60 -28.45
CA LYS A 85 -22.09 4.74 -28.71
C LYS A 85 -21.32 3.43 -28.53
N ASP A 86 -21.84 2.50 -27.72
CA ASP A 86 -21.19 1.20 -27.48
C ASP A 86 -21.39 0.24 -28.66
N LEU A 87 -22.38 0.54 -29.51
CA LEU A 87 -22.71 -0.21 -30.72
C LEU A 87 -22.13 0.44 -31.98
N ASP A 88 -22.19 1.76 -32.08
CA ASP A 88 -21.47 2.54 -33.07
C ASP A 88 -20.92 3.84 -32.44
N PRO A 89 -19.60 3.92 -32.19
CA PRO A 89 -18.98 5.10 -31.58
C PRO A 89 -18.98 6.35 -32.47
N ASN A 90 -19.21 6.22 -33.78
CA ASN A 90 -19.06 7.31 -34.75
C ASN A 90 -20.40 7.86 -35.25
N ASP A 91 -21.48 7.11 -35.08
CA ASP A 91 -22.82 7.48 -35.52
C ASP A 91 -23.86 7.06 -34.47
N VAL A 92 -24.36 8.04 -33.72
CA VAL A 92 -25.33 7.83 -32.64
C VAL A 92 -26.67 7.31 -33.19
N ASP A 93 -27.10 7.76 -34.38
CA ASP A 93 -28.37 7.35 -34.95
C ASP A 93 -28.30 5.91 -35.47
N ASN A 94 -27.21 5.53 -36.14
CA ASN A 94 -26.95 4.15 -36.50
C ASN A 94 -26.82 3.25 -35.25
N GLY A 95 -26.08 3.70 -34.24
CA GLY A 95 -25.96 2.99 -32.96
C GLY A 95 -27.31 2.75 -32.28
N LYS A 96 -28.25 3.70 -32.40
CA LYS A 96 -29.63 3.58 -31.90
C LYS A 96 -30.45 2.59 -32.70
N GLU A 97 -30.38 2.61 -34.03
CA GLU A 97 -31.05 1.62 -34.87
C GLU A 97 -30.58 0.19 -34.54
N LEU A 98 -29.26 0.01 -34.42
CA LEU A 98 -28.66 -1.27 -34.01
C LEU A 98 -29.11 -1.69 -32.61
N ALA A 99 -29.25 -0.74 -31.68
CA ALA A 99 -29.72 -1.02 -30.32
C ALA A 99 -31.16 -1.54 -30.31
N LEU A 100 -32.07 -0.88 -31.03
CA LEU A 100 -33.47 -1.31 -31.12
C LEU A 100 -33.61 -2.64 -31.83
N ASP A 101 -32.94 -2.81 -32.97
CA ASP A 101 -32.96 -4.06 -33.71
C ASP A 101 -32.46 -5.22 -32.84
N HIS A 102 -31.35 -5.02 -32.13
CA HIS A 102 -30.82 -6.02 -31.20
C HIS A 102 -31.77 -6.30 -30.03
N LEU A 103 -32.39 -5.28 -29.44
CA LEU A 103 -33.37 -5.43 -28.36
C LEU A 103 -34.55 -6.32 -28.80
N TRP A 104 -35.18 -5.99 -29.92
CA TRP A 104 -36.38 -6.68 -30.40
C TRP A 104 -36.08 -8.09 -30.94
N LYS A 105 -34.86 -8.35 -31.41
CA LYS A 105 -34.40 -9.70 -31.80
C LYS A 105 -34.03 -10.57 -30.60
N THR A 106 -33.49 -9.96 -29.54
CA THR A 106 -32.97 -10.69 -28.37
C THR A 106 -34.07 -11.06 -27.38
N VAL A 107 -35.07 -10.18 -27.19
CA VAL A 107 -36.11 -10.37 -26.20
C VAL A 107 -37.27 -11.19 -26.79
N PRO A 108 -37.62 -12.35 -26.22
CA PRO A 108 -38.75 -13.15 -26.69
C PRO A 108 -40.05 -12.36 -26.62
N GLN A 109 -40.96 -12.61 -27.58
CA GLN A 109 -42.25 -11.93 -27.63
C GLN A 109 -43.04 -12.05 -26.31
N ALA A 110 -42.95 -13.19 -25.62
CA ALA A 110 -43.59 -13.41 -24.33
C ALA A 110 -43.08 -12.50 -23.20
N LEU A 111 -41.86 -11.94 -23.34
CA LEU A 111 -41.19 -11.06 -22.39
C LEU A 111 -40.89 -9.69 -23.00
N THR A 112 -41.67 -9.25 -23.99
CA THR A 112 -41.61 -7.90 -24.57
C THR A 112 -41.46 -6.84 -23.45
N PRO A 113 -40.51 -5.89 -23.52
CA PRO A 113 -40.41 -4.84 -22.52
C PRO A 113 -41.73 -4.12 -22.27
N SER A 114 -42.02 -3.81 -21.01
CA SER A 114 -43.23 -3.05 -20.64
C SER A 114 -43.12 -1.60 -21.11
N ILE A 115 -41.93 -1.00 -21.02
CA ILE A 115 -41.67 0.38 -21.42
C ILE A 115 -40.28 0.45 -22.07
N VAL A 116 -40.17 1.15 -23.20
CA VAL A 116 -38.89 1.54 -23.80
C VAL A 116 -38.87 3.05 -23.96
N VAL A 117 -37.82 3.67 -23.43
CA VAL A 117 -37.58 5.12 -23.47
C VAL A 117 -36.36 5.38 -24.34
N ASP A 118 -36.50 6.23 -25.34
CA ASP A 118 -35.38 6.85 -26.03
C ASP A 118 -34.77 7.91 -25.11
N SER A 119 -33.52 7.74 -24.71
CA SER A 119 -32.81 8.64 -23.81
C SER A 119 -32.10 9.79 -24.55
N GLY A 120 -32.24 9.82 -25.88
CA GLY A 120 -31.53 10.68 -26.82
C GLY A 120 -30.31 9.99 -27.43
N HIS A 121 -29.50 9.29 -26.63
CA HIS A 121 -28.24 8.64 -27.05
C HIS A 121 -28.29 7.11 -26.92
N GLY A 122 -29.48 6.54 -26.82
CA GLY A 122 -29.65 5.14 -26.47
C GLY A 122 -31.04 4.87 -25.91
N TYR A 123 -31.20 3.76 -25.22
CA TYR A 123 -32.50 3.30 -24.73
C TYR A 123 -32.46 2.86 -23.27
N HIS A 124 -33.43 3.34 -22.49
CA HIS A 124 -33.77 2.72 -21.21
C HIS A 124 -34.93 1.75 -21.41
N VAL A 125 -34.76 0.52 -20.94
CA VAL A 125 -35.72 -0.56 -21.12
C VAL A 125 -36.21 -1.01 -19.75
N TYR A 126 -37.52 -1.18 -19.59
CA TYR A 126 -38.13 -1.55 -18.31
C TYR A 126 -39.08 -2.74 -18.45
N TRP A 127 -38.96 -3.70 -17.54
CA TRP A 127 -39.92 -4.78 -17.30
C TRP A 127 -40.58 -4.57 -15.95
N LEU A 128 -41.86 -4.21 -15.95
CA LEU A 128 -42.65 -4.01 -14.74
C LEU A 128 -42.92 -5.35 -14.05
N LEU A 129 -42.80 -5.38 -12.73
CA LEU A 129 -43.01 -6.59 -11.94
C LEU A 129 -44.48 -6.74 -11.52
N LYS A 130 -44.94 -7.99 -11.43
CA LYS A 130 -46.26 -8.34 -10.84
C LYS A 130 -46.31 -8.06 -9.34
N SER A 131 -45.18 -8.19 -8.67
CA SER A 131 -45.03 -7.90 -7.23
C SER A 131 -43.71 -7.17 -6.98
N PRO A 132 -43.69 -6.16 -6.09
CA PRO A 132 -42.45 -5.45 -5.76
C PRO A 132 -41.36 -6.39 -5.23
N TRP A 133 -40.13 -6.19 -5.70
CA TRP A 133 -38.96 -6.90 -5.21
C TRP A 133 -38.37 -6.17 -4.00
N ALA A 134 -38.59 -6.70 -2.80
CA ALA A 134 -38.02 -6.15 -1.57
C ALA A 134 -36.52 -6.46 -1.44
N PHE A 135 -35.73 -5.45 -1.08
CA PHE A 135 -34.29 -5.55 -0.81
C PHE A 135 -34.00 -5.77 0.68
N SER A 136 -34.64 -6.81 1.25
CA SER A 136 -34.62 -7.10 2.69
C SER A 136 -33.34 -7.80 3.20
N SER A 137 -32.49 -8.31 2.30
CA SER A 137 -31.20 -8.94 2.62
C SER A 137 -30.17 -8.69 1.51
N ASP A 138 -28.89 -8.88 1.83
CA ASP A 138 -27.79 -8.78 0.84
C ASP A 138 -27.94 -9.83 -0.28
N GLU A 139 -28.38 -11.06 0.05
CA GLU A 139 -28.64 -12.11 -0.94
C GLU A 139 -29.68 -11.68 -1.99
N ARG A 140 -30.77 -11.03 -1.57
CA ARG A 140 -31.79 -10.51 -2.50
C ARG A 140 -31.30 -9.32 -3.31
N ARG A 141 -30.36 -8.54 -2.78
CA ARG A 141 -29.68 -7.46 -3.52
C ARG A 141 -28.76 -8.04 -4.58
N ASP A 142 -27.98 -9.05 -4.23
CA ASP A 142 -27.07 -9.75 -5.14
C ASP A 142 -27.83 -10.48 -6.25
N GLU A 143 -28.97 -11.11 -5.93
CA GLU A 143 -29.81 -11.79 -6.93
C GLU A 143 -30.37 -10.80 -7.96
N PHE A 144 -30.88 -9.66 -7.51
CA PHE A 144 -31.38 -8.59 -8.39
C PHE A 144 -30.26 -8.00 -9.23
N LYS A 145 -29.11 -7.70 -8.61
CA LYS A 145 -27.92 -7.21 -9.30
C LYS A 145 -27.45 -8.19 -10.38
N GLY A 146 -27.40 -9.48 -10.08
CA GLY A 146 -27.02 -10.51 -11.04
C GLY A 146 -27.99 -10.61 -12.23
N LEU A 147 -29.28 -10.32 -12.03
CA LEU A 147 -30.22 -10.22 -13.14
C LEU A 147 -29.93 -9.00 -14.03
N LEU A 148 -29.72 -7.82 -13.44
CA LEU A 148 -29.34 -6.61 -14.19
C LEU A 148 -28.06 -6.84 -15.01
N GLU A 149 -27.06 -7.48 -14.40
CA GLU A 149 -25.79 -7.86 -15.07
C GLU A 149 -26.02 -8.75 -16.29
N ARG A 150 -26.83 -9.80 -16.15
CA ARG A 150 -27.12 -10.72 -17.25
C ARG A 150 -27.92 -10.02 -18.35
N LEU A 151 -28.92 -9.22 -18.01
CA LEU A 151 -29.71 -8.48 -19.00
C LEU A 151 -28.87 -7.44 -19.74
N ALA A 152 -28.01 -6.68 -19.05
CA ALA A 152 -27.08 -5.75 -19.69
C ALA A 152 -26.13 -6.49 -20.66
N ALA A 153 -25.61 -7.64 -20.26
CA ALA A 153 -24.76 -8.46 -21.13
C ALA A 153 -25.51 -8.98 -22.38
N LEU A 154 -26.76 -9.43 -22.23
CA LEU A 154 -27.60 -9.92 -23.33
C LEU A 154 -27.93 -8.82 -24.33
N LEU A 155 -28.24 -7.62 -23.84
CA LEU A 155 -28.71 -6.50 -24.65
C LEU A 155 -27.58 -5.59 -25.14
N LYS A 156 -26.31 -5.96 -24.88
CA LYS A 156 -25.13 -5.12 -25.13
C LYS A 156 -25.24 -3.74 -24.47
N GLY A 157 -25.90 -3.66 -23.31
CA GLY A 157 -26.01 -2.44 -22.52
C GLY A 157 -24.77 -2.17 -21.67
N ASP A 158 -24.71 -0.97 -21.09
CA ASP A 158 -23.58 -0.52 -20.26
C ASP A 158 -23.40 -1.47 -19.06
N ARG A 159 -22.21 -2.09 -18.95
CA ARG A 159 -21.89 -3.04 -17.87
C ARG A 159 -21.68 -2.37 -16.50
N GLN A 160 -21.65 -1.03 -16.45
CA GLN A 160 -21.66 -0.26 -15.20
C GLN A 160 -23.08 -0.01 -14.65
N VAL A 161 -24.13 -0.49 -15.33
CA VAL A 161 -25.56 -0.32 -14.98
C VAL A 161 -26.02 -1.17 -13.79
N THR A 162 -25.12 -1.97 -13.21
CA THR A 162 -25.40 -2.97 -12.17
C THR A 162 -25.59 -2.36 -10.77
N ASP A 163 -25.69 -1.04 -10.67
CA ASP A 163 -25.98 -0.35 -9.41
C ASP A 163 -27.49 -0.23 -9.23
N ILE A 164 -28.01 -0.83 -8.15
CA ILE A 164 -29.43 -0.75 -7.78
C ILE A 164 -29.82 0.72 -7.53
N ALA A 165 -28.87 1.58 -7.13
CA ALA A 165 -29.07 3.01 -6.91
C ALA A 165 -29.03 3.87 -8.18
N ARG A 166 -28.98 3.26 -9.37
CA ARG A 166 -28.86 3.97 -10.65
C ARG A 166 -30.01 4.96 -10.85
N THR A 167 -29.64 6.13 -11.35
CA THR A 167 -30.59 7.14 -11.83
C THR A 167 -30.61 7.14 -13.35
N LEU A 168 -31.79 7.19 -13.95
CA LEU A 168 -32.01 7.21 -15.41
C LEU A 168 -32.73 8.49 -15.81
N ARG A 169 -32.64 8.89 -17.08
CA ARG A 169 -33.29 10.14 -17.54
C ARG A 169 -34.81 10.04 -17.44
N LEU A 170 -35.43 11.14 -17.01
CA LEU A 170 -36.88 11.24 -16.92
C LEU A 170 -37.49 11.55 -18.31
N PRO A 171 -38.41 10.73 -18.85
CA PRO A 171 -39.12 11.04 -20.09
C PRO A 171 -39.86 12.37 -20.01
N GLY A 172 -39.99 13.05 -21.15
CA GLY A 172 -40.58 14.39 -21.27
C GLY A 172 -39.56 15.53 -21.09
N THR A 173 -38.28 15.22 -20.86
CA THR A 173 -37.20 16.21 -20.68
C THR A 173 -36.17 16.13 -21.82
N MET A 174 -35.53 17.25 -22.14
CA MET A 174 -34.45 17.34 -23.13
C MET A 174 -33.14 16.84 -22.51
N ASN A 175 -32.43 15.97 -23.23
CA ASN A 175 -31.06 15.63 -22.90
C ASN A 175 -30.16 16.81 -23.29
N THR A 176 -29.51 17.47 -22.32
CA THR A 176 -28.71 18.67 -22.57
C THR A 176 -27.20 18.40 -22.57
N LYS A 177 -26.77 17.14 -22.76
CA LYS A 177 -25.34 16.78 -22.80
C LYS A 177 -24.66 17.20 -24.11
N ASP A 178 -25.42 17.34 -25.19
CA ASP A 178 -24.97 17.69 -26.53
C ASP A 178 -25.72 18.90 -27.09
N GLU A 179 -25.19 19.51 -28.14
CA GLU A 179 -25.77 20.71 -28.77
C GLU A 179 -27.13 20.43 -29.44
N GLU A 180 -27.36 19.19 -29.91
CA GLU A 180 -28.59 18.77 -30.58
C GLU A 180 -29.81 18.70 -29.65
N ARG A 181 -29.56 18.57 -28.34
CA ARG A 181 -30.58 18.52 -27.28
C ARG A 181 -31.71 17.53 -27.58
N ARG A 182 -31.41 16.24 -27.60
CA ARG A 182 -32.39 15.20 -28.00
C ARG A 182 -33.47 15.00 -26.92
N LEU A 183 -34.75 14.89 -27.32
CA LEU A 183 -35.86 14.66 -26.39
C LEU A 183 -35.78 13.25 -25.81
N CYS A 184 -35.88 13.14 -24.48
CA CYS A 184 -36.09 11.87 -23.80
C CYS A 184 -37.57 11.51 -23.86
N GLU A 185 -37.95 10.46 -24.58
CA GLU A 185 -39.36 10.12 -24.79
C GLU A 185 -39.66 8.61 -24.73
N VAL A 186 -40.91 8.29 -24.40
CA VAL A 186 -41.39 6.91 -24.40
C VAL A 186 -41.73 6.50 -25.83
N ILE A 187 -41.03 5.48 -26.34
CA ILE A 187 -41.23 4.95 -27.70
C ILE A 187 -41.96 3.61 -27.72
N HIS A 188 -42.01 2.91 -26.58
CA HIS A 188 -42.83 1.71 -26.39
C HIS A 188 -43.55 1.78 -25.04
N TRP A 189 -44.86 1.48 -25.06
CA TRP A 189 -45.72 1.61 -23.89
C TRP A 189 -46.73 0.47 -23.79
N LYS A 190 -46.51 -0.42 -22.81
CA LYS A 190 -47.37 -1.55 -22.40
C LYS A 190 -47.31 -1.76 -20.89
N PRO A 191 -47.80 -0.80 -20.08
CA PRO A 191 -47.71 -0.86 -18.61
C PRO A 191 -48.47 -2.03 -17.97
N GLU A 192 -49.40 -2.64 -18.71
CA GLU A 192 -50.12 -3.86 -18.34
C GLU A 192 -49.27 -5.12 -18.44
N ALA A 193 -48.19 -5.10 -19.24
CA ALA A 193 -47.28 -6.22 -19.39
C ALA A 193 -46.38 -6.32 -18.15
N ARG A 194 -46.80 -7.13 -17.16
CA ARG A 194 -46.10 -7.33 -15.88
C ARG A 194 -45.60 -8.75 -15.72
N TYR A 195 -44.39 -8.89 -15.19
CA TYR A 195 -43.63 -10.14 -15.16
C TYR A 195 -43.34 -10.61 -13.74
N ASN A 196 -43.22 -11.93 -13.53
CA ASN A 196 -42.57 -12.41 -12.32
C ASN A 196 -41.06 -12.23 -12.47
N PHE A 197 -40.37 -11.91 -11.37
CA PHE A 197 -38.91 -11.78 -11.37
C PHE A 197 -38.23 -13.08 -11.86
N SER A 198 -38.77 -14.24 -11.48
CA SER A 198 -38.29 -15.56 -11.90
C SER A 198 -38.36 -15.79 -13.41
N ASP A 199 -39.35 -15.22 -14.11
CA ASP A 199 -39.52 -15.40 -15.55
C ASP A 199 -38.41 -14.63 -16.30
N LEU A 200 -38.11 -13.42 -15.83
CA LEU A 200 -37.00 -12.59 -16.34
C LEU A 200 -35.63 -13.23 -16.01
N GLN A 201 -35.50 -13.84 -14.83
CA GLN A 201 -34.30 -14.57 -14.42
C GLN A 201 -34.10 -15.84 -15.25
N ALA A 202 -35.16 -16.58 -15.52
CA ALA A 202 -35.14 -17.76 -16.38
C ALA A 202 -34.77 -17.37 -17.82
N PHE A 203 -35.29 -16.27 -18.36
CA PHE A 203 -34.89 -15.76 -19.67
C PHE A 203 -33.44 -15.30 -19.70
N ALA A 204 -33.03 -14.47 -18.73
CA ALA A 204 -31.65 -14.01 -18.67
C ALA A 204 -30.65 -15.15 -18.43
N GLY A 205 -31.11 -16.25 -17.81
CA GLY A 205 -30.38 -17.50 -17.64
C GLY A 205 -30.40 -18.41 -18.87
N SER A 206 -31.54 -18.60 -19.54
CA SER A 206 -31.71 -19.50 -20.69
C SER A 206 -31.16 -18.89 -21.99
N ALA A 207 -31.30 -17.57 -22.18
CA ALA A 207 -30.64 -16.84 -23.25
C ALA A 207 -29.11 -16.79 -23.02
N ALA A 208 -28.65 -16.77 -21.76
CA ALA A 208 -27.24 -16.99 -21.44
C ALA A 208 -26.80 -18.44 -21.69
N VAL A 209 -27.69 -19.44 -21.58
CA VAL A 209 -27.44 -20.83 -21.98
C VAL A 209 -27.47 -21.01 -23.50
N ASP A 210 -28.27 -20.27 -24.26
CA ASP A 210 -28.35 -20.35 -25.72
C ASP A 210 -27.28 -19.51 -26.42
N LEU A 211 -26.95 -18.33 -25.89
CA LEU A 211 -25.76 -17.57 -26.27
C LEU A 211 -24.49 -18.26 -25.82
N SER A 212 -24.50 -18.98 -24.69
CA SER A 212 -23.40 -19.88 -24.36
C SER A 212 -23.44 -21.17 -25.16
N LYS A 213 -24.55 -21.67 -25.73
CA LYS A 213 -24.51 -22.79 -26.68
C LYS A 213 -23.99 -22.36 -28.05
N GLN A 214 -24.39 -21.18 -28.55
CA GLN A 214 -23.82 -20.58 -29.76
C GLN A 214 -22.36 -20.13 -29.55
N GLN A 215 -21.98 -19.68 -28.35
CA GLN A 215 -20.58 -19.44 -27.99
C GLN A 215 -19.81 -20.71 -27.62
N VAL A 216 -20.41 -21.77 -27.08
CA VAL A 216 -19.74 -23.03 -26.71
C VAL A 216 -19.52 -23.92 -27.92
N VAL A 217 -20.40 -23.86 -28.92
CA VAL A 217 -20.10 -24.41 -30.26
C VAL A 217 -18.94 -23.63 -30.92
N LYS A 218 -18.75 -22.33 -30.61
CA LYS A 218 -17.56 -21.56 -31.00
C LYS A 218 -16.33 -21.71 -30.07
N LEU A 219 -16.52 -22.01 -28.78
CA LEU A 219 -15.46 -22.07 -27.76
C LEU A 219 -14.83 -23.46 -27.62
N GLN A 220 -15.23 -24.43 -28.45
CA GLN A 220 -14.42 -25.61 -28.72
C GLN A 220 -13.64 -25.50 -30.04
N GLY A 221 -13.58 -24.30 -30.65
CA GLY A 221 -12.73 -23.99 -31.80
C GLY A 221 -11.74 -22.87 -31.47
N HIS A 222 -10.49 -23.08 -31.87
CA HIS A 222 -9.46 -22.11 -32.20
C HIS A 222 -9.72 -20.60 -31.89
N ASP A 223 -8.90 -19.99 -31.01
CA ASP A 223 -8.93 -18.53 -30.74
C ASP A 223 -8.11 -17.80 -31.82
N PHE A 224 -8.69 -17.66 -33.01
CA PHE A 224 -8.01 -17.11 -34.19
C PHE A 224 -7.36 -15.76 -33.93
N SER A 225 -8.00 -14.88 -33.17
CA SER A 225 -7.43 -13.57 -32.83
C SER A 225 -6.08 -13.69 -32.10
N ARG A 226 -6.00 -14.63 -31.15
CA ARG A 226 -4.79 -14.89 -30.37
C ARG A 226 -3.71 -15.58 -31.21
N ASP A 227 -4.06 -16.62 -31.94
CA ASP A 227 -3.10 -17.38 -32.74
C ASP A 227 -2.58 -16.56 -33.94
N LEU A 228 -3.41 -15.66 -34.49
CA LEU A 228 -3.01 -14.64 -35.46
C LEU A 228 -1.99 -13.64 -34.88
N ASP A 229 -2.18 -13.15 -33.66
CA ASP A 229 -1.20 -12.27 -33.02
C ASP A 229 0.14 -12.98 -32.83
N ILE A 230 0.12 -14.25 -32.39
CA ILE A 230 1.33 -15.06 -32.21
C ILE A 230 2.03 -15.23 -33.56
N ALA A 231 1.27 -15.53 -34.62
CA ALA A 231 1.79 -15.64 -35.97
C ALA A 231 2.47 -14.35 -36.45
N ILE A 232 1.81 -13.20 -36.32
CA ILE A 232 2.37 -11.89 -36.71
C ILE A 232 3.65 -11.60 -35.93
N GLN A 233 3.62 -11.77 -34.61
CA GLN A 233 4.77 -11.54 -33.74
C GLN A 233 5.94 -12.48 -34.06
N SER A 234 5.64 -13.70 -34.46
CA SER A 234 6.65 -14.70 -34.82
C SER A 234 7.30 -14.37 -36.15
N LEU A 235 6.51 -14.07 -37.19
CA LEU A 235 7.02 -13.73 -38.52
C LEU A 235 7.94 -12.50 -38.49
N GLN A 236 7.64 -11.50 -37.65
CA GLN A 236 8.47 -10.30 -37.46
C GLN A 236 9.85 -10.61 -36.84
N ARG A 237 9.98 -11.72 -36.12
CA ARG A 237 11.20 -12.10 -35.37
C ARG A 237 11.97 -13.24 -36.00
N LEU A 238 11.41 -13.91 -37.02
CA LEU A 238 12.12 -14.94 -37.76
C LEU A 238 13.31 -14.34 -38.51
N ASN A 239 14.40 -15.10 -38.56
CA ASN A 239 15.56 -14.78 -39.37
C ASN A 239 15.15 -14.72 -40.85
N PRO A 240 15.40 -13.60 -41.57
CA PRO A 240 15.00 -13.45 -42.97
C PRO A 240 15.52 -14.57 -43.90
N LYS A 241 16.66 -15.19 -43.56
CA LYS A 241 17.25 -16.31 -44.32
C LYS A 241 16.33 -17.53 -44.41
N ARG A 242 15.37 -17.69 -43.49
CA ARG A 242 14.39 -18.78 -43.53
C ARG A 242 13.45 -18.70 -44.74
N ALA A 243 13.29 -17.52 -45.36
CA ALA A 243 12.53 -17.38 -46.60
C ALA A 243 13.35 -17.80 -47.84
N ASP A 244 14.68 -17.91 -47.75
CA ASP A 244 15.54 -18.30 -48.87
C ASP A 244 15.76 -19.81 -48.98
N ASP A 245 15.56 -20.54 -47.88
CA ASP A 245 15.62 -22.01 -47.82
C ASP A 245 14.21 -22.62 -47.99
N TYR A 246 14.07 -23.55 -48.93
CA TYR A 246 12.76 -24.07 -49.32
C TYR A 246 12.07 -24.84 -48.19
N GLU A 247 12.83 -25.63 -47.42
CA GLU A 247 12.29 -26.44 -46.32
C GLU A 247 11.79 -25.55 -45.20
N THR A 248 12.57 -24.54 -44.78
CA THR A 248 12.12 -23.62 -43.74
C THR A 248 11.00 -22.70 -44.22
N TRP A 249 11.02 -22.28 -45.48
CA TRP A 249 9.96 -21.46 -46.07
C TRP A 249 8.61 -22.20 -46.12
N ILE A 250 8.62 -23.46 -46.56
CA ILE A 250 7.42 -24.32 -46.55
C ILE A 250 6.95 -24.60 -45.12
N ALA A 251 7.87 -24.86 -44.18
CA ALA A 251 7.51 -25.12 -42.79
C ALA A 251 6.78 -23.95 -42.13
N VAL A 252 7.16 -22.70 -42.46
CA VAL A 252 6.45 -21.49 -42.03
C VAL A 252 5.04 -21.44 -42.62
N GLY A 253 4.89 -21.75 -43.91
CA GLY A 253 3.59 -21.82 -44.57
C GLY A 253 2.66 -22.86 -43.95
N MET A 254 3.18 -24.06 -43.69
CA MET A 254 2.44 -25.15 -43.04
C MET A 254 2.02 -24.78 -41.60
N ALA A 255 2.89 -24.14 -40.83
CA ALA A 255 2.58 -23.70 -39.47
C ALA A 255 1.52 -22.59 -39.41
N LEU A 256 1.47 -21.70 -40.42
CA LEU A 256 0.41 -20.71 -40.55
C LEU A 256 -0.89 -21.37 -41.01
N HIS A 257 -0.84 -22.28 -41.98
CA HIS A 257 -2.01 -23.00 -42.47
C HIS A 257 -2.68 -23.85 -41.38
N SER A 258 -1.93 -24.34 -40.39
CA SER A 258 -2.50 -25.13 -39.29
C SER A 258 -3.41 -24.35 -38.35
N ILE A 259 -3.43 -23.01 -38.43
CA ILE A 259 -4.16 -22.13 -37.51
C ILE A 259 -5.67 -22.25 -37.76
N SER A 260 -6.15 -22.10 -38.99
CA SER A 260 -7.58 -22.19 -39.30
C SER A 260 -7.84 -22.75 -40.70
N ASP A 261 -8.90 -23.55 -40.84
CA ASP A 261 -9.50 -23.94 -42.12
C ASP A 261 -10.67 -23.05 -42.56
N ASP A 262 -11.07 -22.07 -41.73
CA ASP A 262 -12.08 -21.11 -42.15
C ASP A 262 -11.56 -20.29 -43.35
N PRO A 263 -12.31 -20.19 -44.46
CA PRO A 263 -11.83 -19.55 -45.68
C PRO A 263 -11.41 -18.08 -45.52
N ASP A 264 -12.11 -17.32 -44.66
CA ASP A 264 -11.81 -15.91 -44.44
C ASP A 264 -10.55 -15.76 -43.59
N GLU A 265 -10.41 -16.59 -42.55
CA GLU A 265 -9.22 -16.65 -41.68
C GLU A 265 -7.98 -17.17 -42.43
N ALA A 266 -8.14 -18.21 -43.25
CA ALA A 266 -7.08 -18.79 -44.09
C ALA A 266 -6.56 -17.79 -45.12
N SER A 267 -7.43 -16.94 -45.68
CA SER A 267 -7.04 -15.85 -46.59
C SER A 267 -6.12 -14.82 -45.92
N ILE A 268 -6.39 -14.49 -44.65
CA ILE A 268 -5.55 -13.59 -43.84
C ILE A 268 -4.17 -14.23 -43.61
N LEU A 269 -4.13 -15.51 -43.24
CA LEU A 269 -2.90 -16.25 -42.95
C LEU A 269 -2.03 -16.44 -44.20
N LEU A 270 -2.66 -16.75 -45.35
CA LEU A 270 -1.98 -16.79 -46.65
C LEU A 270 -1.39 -15.42 -47.00
N SER A 271 -2.13 -14.34 -46.76
CA SER A 271 -1.64 -12.98 -47.01
C SER A 271 -0.43 -12.63 -46.13
N LEU A 272 -0.40 -13.09 -44.87
CA LEU A 272 0.76 -12.95 -44.00
C LEU A 272 1.97 -13.73 -44.52
N TRP A 273 1.78 -14.98 -44.95
CA TRP A 273 2.86 -15.79 -45.50
C TRP A 273 3.40 -15.21 -46.81
N ASP A 274 2.53 -14.76 -47.72
CA ASP A 274 2.91 -14.10 -48.97
C ASP A 274 3.73 -12.84 -48.68
N ASN A 275 3.25 -11.98 -47.79
CA ASN A 275 3.95 -10.74 -47.44
C ASN A 275 5.32 -11.01 -46.80
N TRP A 276 5.41 -11.98 -45.88
CA TRP A 276 6.69 -12.40 -45.29
C TRP A 276 7.64 -13.00 -46.33
N SER A 277 7.12 -13.75 -47.30
CA SER A 277 7.93 -14.39 -48.35
C SER A 277 8.59 -13.40 -49.31
N ARG A 278 8.04 -12.18 -49.45
CA ARG A 278 8.59 -11.11 -50.32
C ARG A 278 9.99 -10.64 -49.93
N GLN A 279 10.45 -10.96 -48.73
CA GLN A 279 11.81 -10.63 -48.30
C GLN A 279 12.89 -11.46 -49.01
N SER A 280 12.52 -12.61 -49.59
CA SER A 280 13.44 -13.43 -50.39
C SER A 280 13.57 -12.92 -51.81
N GLN A 281 14.80 -12.92 -52.36
CA GLN A 281 15.03 -12.65 -53.78
C GLN A 281 14.45 -13.73 -54.71
N LYS A 282 14.10 -14.90 -54.17
CA LYS A 282 13.48 -16.01 -54.92
C LYS A 282 11.96 -15.91 -55.01
N TYR A 283 11.35 -14.91 -54.37
CA TYR A 283 9.90 -14.72 -54.33
C TYR A 283 9.30 -14.55 -55.73
N LYS A 284 8.15 -15.18 -55.95
CA LYS A 284 7.35 -15.04 -57.17
C LYS A 284 5.88 -14.81 -56.80
N PRO A 285 5.22 -13.77 -57.35
CA PRO A 285 3.80 -13.54 -57.11
C PRO A 285 2.96 -14.78 -57.46
N GLY A 286 2.01 -15.14 -56.58
CA GLY A 286 1.10 -16.27 -56.78
C GLY A 286 1.62 -17.64 -56.31
N HIS A 287 2.94 -17.83 -56.16
CA HIS A 287 3.51 -19.11 -55.73
C HIS A 287 3.06 -19.54 -54.32
N CYS A 288 2.91 -18.59 -53.37
CA CYS A 288 2.40 -18.90 -52.04
C CYS A 288 0.97 -19.46 -52.11
N ALA A 289 0.11 -18.87 -52.94
CA ALA A 289 -1.27 -19.33 -53.12
C ALA A 289 -1.35 -20.71 -53.79
N GLU A 290 -0.52 -20.96 -54.81
CA GLU A 290 -0.39 -22.28 -55.43
C GLU A 290 0.02 -23.36 -54.42
N LYS A 291 1.00 -23.04 -53.55
CA LYS A 291 1.46 -23.97 -52.52
C LYS A 291 0.47 -24.14 -51.37
N TRP A 292 -0.24 -23.09 -50.99
CA TRP A 292 -1.26 -23.13 -49.95
C TRP A 292 -2.34 -24.18 -50.22
N GLN A 293 -2.75 -24.33 -51.48
CA GLN A 293 -3.73 -25.35 -51.92
C GLN A 293 -3.22 -26.79 -51.76
N SER A 294 -1.90 -27.00 -51.65
CA SER A 294 -1.32 -28.33 -51.44
C SER A 294 -1.27 -28.76 -49.97
N PHE A 295 -1.58 -27.84 -49.04
CA PHE A 295 -1.59 -28.13 -47.61
C PHE A 295 -2.88 -28.83 -47.20
N SER A 296 -2.77 -29.70 -46.19
CA SER A 296 -3.91 -30.43 -45.61
C SER A 296 -3.76 -30.44 -44.09
N LEU A 297 -4.90 -30.36 -43.39
CA LEU A 297 -4.96 -30.46 -41.93
C LEU A 297 -4.93 -31.91 -41.42
N ASP A 298 -4.84 -32.90 -42.31
CA ASP A 298 -4.81 -34.31 -41.91
C ASP A 298 -3.57 -34.64 -41.07
N ARG A 299 -3.77 -35.37 -39.96
CA ARG A 299 -2.95 -35.44 -38.73
C ARG A 299 -1.57 -36.12 -38.85
N GLY A 300 -0.82 -35.87 -39.91
CA GLY A 300 0.53 -36.40 -40.12
C GLY A 300 1.66 -35.37 -39.98
N HIS A 301 1.38 -34.07 -40.10
CA HIS A 301 2.40 -33.02 -40.07
C HIS A 301 2.35 -32.21 -38.77
N LEU A 302 3.42 -32.34 -37.97
CA LEU A 302 3.60 -31.84 -36.59
C LEU A 302 3.76 -30.31 -36.46
N LEU A 303 3.60 -29.53 -37.53
CA LEU A 303 3.90 -28.10 -37.53
C LEU A 303 2.67 -27.27 -37.17
N THR A 304 2.82 -26.47 -36.11
CA THR A 304 1.75 -25.61 -35.57
C THR A 304 2.26 -24.19 -35.34
N VAL A 305 1.38 -23.26 -34.96
CA VAL A 305 1.76 -21.90 -34.51
C VAL A 305 2.80 -21.91 -33.38
N ASP A 306 2.82 -22.94 -32.53
CA ASP A 306 3.85 -23.10 -31.49
C ASP A 306 5.24 -23.38 -32.08
N SER A 307 5.32 -24.09 -33.21
CA SER A 307 6.59 -24.31 -33.94
C SER A 307 7.12 -23.00 -34.48
N LEU A 308 6.22 -22.18 -35.03
CA LEU A 308 6.54 -20.84 -35.53
C LEU A 308 7.06 -19.93 -34.40
N MET A 309 6.37 -19.92 -33.26
CA MET A 309 6.79 -19.18 -32.06
C MET A 309 8.15 -19.67 -31.54
N LYS A 310 8.40 -20.98 -31.54
CA LYS A 310 9.68 -21.56 -31.12
C LYS A 310 10.83 -21.06 -31.99
N TRP A 311 10.70 -21.12 -33.31
CA TRP A 311 11.74 -20.64 -34.23
C TRP A 311 11.99 -19.14 -34.09
N ALA A 312 10.94 -18.35 -33.91
CA ALA A 312 11.07 -16.92 -33.69
C ALA A 312 11.82 -16.57 -32.39
N ASN A 313 11.58 -17.33 -31.31
CA ASN A 313 12.32 -17.18 -30.06
C ASN A 313 13.79 -17.58 -30.21
N GLU A 314 14.08 -18.65 -30.97
CA GLU A 314 15.45 -19.12 -31.25
C GLU A 314 16.23 -18.11 -32.10
N ASP A 315 15.60 -17.52 -33.11
CA ASP A 315 16.24 -16.58 -34.03
C ASP A 315 16.50 -15.20 -33.41
N SER A 316 15.56 -14.71 -32.58
CA SER A 316 15.64 -13.37 -31.98
C SER A 316 16.33 -13.35 -30.61
N GLY A 317 16.35 -14.48 -29.90
CA GLY A 317 16.80 -14.56 -28.50
C GLY A 317 15.80 -13.99 -27.49
N GLU A 318 14.63 -13.52 -27.94
CA GLU A 318 13.57 -12.96 -27.10
C GLU A 318 12.37 -13.90 -27.04
N LYS A 319 11.71 -13.99 -25.88
CA LYS A 319 10.46 -14.73 -25.77
C LYS A 319 9.28 -13.90 -26.26
N ILE A 320 8.51 -14.46 -27.20
CA ILE A 320 7.20 -13.95 -27.56
C ILE A 320 6.26 -14.10 -26.37
N ILE A 321 5.62 -12.99 -26.00
CA ILE A 321 4.60 -12.98 -24.97
C ILE A 321 3.26 -13.34 -25.60
N ILE A 322 2.68 -14.43 -25.12
CA ILE A 322 1.35 -14.85 -25.54
C ILE A 322 0.34 -13.78 -25.10
N PRO A 323 -0.47 -13.21 -26.02
CA PRO A 323 -1.42 -12.17 -25.66
C PRO A 323 -2.48 -12.66 -24.67
N GLY A 324 -2.86 -11.77 -23.75
CA GLY A 324 -3.98 -11.97 -22.86
C GLY A 324 -5.30 -12.02 -23.64
N GLY A 325 -5.95 -13.18 -23.67
CA GLY A 325 -7.32 -13.30 -24.17
C GLY A 325 -8.32 -12.49 -23.33
N ARG A 326 -9.62 -12.56 -23.64
CA ARG A 326 -10.65 -11.74 -22.98
C ARG A 326 -10.71 -11.89 -21.44
N HIS A 327 -10.40 -13.09 -20.94
CA HIS A 327 -10.37 -13.43 -19.52
C HIS A 327 -9.12 -14.27 -19.20
N PRO A 328 -7.94 -13.64 -19.06
CA PRO A 328 -6.72 -14.39 -18.82
C PRO A 328 -6.74 -14.99 -17.41
N LYS A 329 -6.40 -16.28 -17.31
CA LYS A 329 -6.24 -16.96 -16.02
C LYS A 329 -5.06 -16.33 -15.24
N PRO A 330 -5.10 -16.33 -13.88
CA PRO A 330 -3.98 -15.89 -13.05
C PRO A 330 -2.62 -16.51 -13.44
N SER A 331 -2.61 -17.81 -13.76
CA SER A 331 -1.40 -18.52 -14.21
C SER A 331 -0.85 -18.02 -15.53
N ALA A 332 -1.70 -17.56 -16.46
CA ALA A 332 -1.27 -16.99 -17.73
C ALA A 332 -0.62 -15.61 -17.53
N ILE A 333 -1.17 -14.79 -16.61
CA ILE A 333 -0.58 -13.49 -16.24
C ILE A 333 0.81 -13.70 -15.61
N LEU A 334 0.91 -14.64 -14.66
CA LEU A 334 2.19 -14.96 -14.02
C LEU A 334 3.23 -15.45 -15.03
N LYS A 335 2.83 -16.32 -15.97
CA LYS A 335 3.71 -16.79 -17.04
C LYS A 335 4.19 -15.63 -17.91
N ALA A 336 3.29 -14.74 -18.35
CA ALA A 336 3.65 -13.57 -19.14
C ALA A 336 4.64 -12.66 -18.39
N LEU A 337 4.41 -12.40 -17.11
CA LEU A 337 5.34 -11.63 -16.27
C LEU A 337 6.74 -12.28 -16.20
N LYS A 338 6.81 -13.60 -16.03
CA LYS A 338 8.09 -14.35 -16.02
C LYS A 338 8.77 -14.31 -17.38
N ASP A 339 8.02 -14.49 -18.47
CA ASP A 339 8.55 -14.43 -19.83
C ASP A 339 9.00 -13.01 -20.22
N MET A 340 8.43 -11.96 -19.62
CA MET A 340 8.90 -10.57 -19.70
C MET A 340 10.15 -10.28 -18.86
N GLY A 341 10.65 -11.26 -18.09
CA GLY A 341 11.83 -11.15 -17.25
C GLY A 341 11.59 -10.58 -15.85
N TYR A 342 10.35 -10.61 -15.34
CA TYR A 342 10.05 -10.16 -13.98
C TYR A 342 10.07 -11.33 -12.98
N THR A 343 10.75 -11.11 -11.88
CA THR A 343 10.72 -11.93 -10.67
C THR A 343 10.16 -11.12 -9.53
N PHE A 344 9.36 -11.74 -8.66
CA PHE A 344 8.70 -11.06 -7.54
C PHE A 344 9.05 -11.78 -6.24
N ARG A 345 9.47 -11.01 -5.24
CA ARG A 345 9.78 -11.50 -3.88
C ARG A 345 9.22 -10.52 -2.87
N GLN A 346 8.85 -10.95 -1.68
CA GLN A 346 8.39 -10.05 -0.63
C GLN A 346 9.41 -9.98 0.52
N ASN A 347 9.75 -8.75 0.93
CA ASN A 347 10.62 -8.53 2.08
C ASN A 347 9.86 -8.77 3.38
N ASP A 348 10.29 -9.76 4.17
CA ASP A 348 9.65 -10.15 5.44
C ASP A 348 9.66 -9.05 6.51
N MET A 349 10.58 -8.10 6.41
CA MET A 349 10.70 -7.01 7.39
C MET A 349 9.55 -6.00 7.28
N ASN A 350 9.19 -5.64 6.05
CA ASN A 350 8.28 -4.53 5.78
C ASN A 350 7.23 -4.81 4.70
N ASP A 351 7.06 -6.07 4.30
CA ASP A 351 6.12 -6.58 3.29
C ASP A 351 6.21 -5.90 1.91
N CYS A 352 7.27 -5.14 1.66
CA CYS A 352 7.51 -4.49 0.37
C CYS A 352 7.79 -5.57 -0.69
N VAL A 353 7.14 -5.46 -1.84
CA VAL A 353 7.41 -6.32 -3.00
C VAL A 353 8.69 -5.83 -3.67
N TYR A 354 9.57 -6.76 -4.01
CA TYR A 354 10.78 -6.53 -4.78
C TYR A 354 10.59 -7.14 -6.17
N VAL A 355 11.00 -6.40 -7.19
CA VAL A 355 11.03 -6.84 -8.58
C VAL A 355 12.45 -6.82 -9.10
N ASN A 356 12.94 -7.99 -9.50
CA ASN A 356 14.33 -8.18 -9.94
C ASN A 356 15.33 -7.57 -8.94
N SER A 357 15.12 -7.86 -7.65
CA SER A 357 15.92 -7.38 -6.51
C SER A 357 15.83 -5.88 -6.19
N VAL A 358 14.95 -5.14 -6.85
CA VAL A 358 14.71 -3.71 -6.57
C VAL A 358 13.35 -3.52 -5.88
N PRO A 359 13.22 -2.70 -4.83
CA PRO A 359 11.93 -2.40 -4.21
C PRO A 359 10.92 -1.86 -5.22
N MET A 360 9.66 -2.30 -5.10
CA MET A 360 8.56 -1.80 -5.93
C MET A 360 8.33 -0.31 -5.67
N SER A 361 8.35 0.47 -6.75
CA SER A 361 7.93 1.88 -6.77
C SER A 361 6.73 2.06 -7.70
N ASP A 362 6.02 3.18 -7.57
CA ASP A 362 4.87 3.50 -8.44
C ASP A 362 5.26 3.56 -9.92
N GLY A 363 6.46 4.06 -10.22
CA GLY A 363 7.01 4.09 -11.57
C GLY A 363 7.27 2.69 -12.12
N LEU A 364 7.86 1.81 -11.31
CA LEU A 364 8.12 0.41 -11.70
C LEU A 364 6.80 -0.37 -11.87
N ARG A 365 5.85 -0.19 -10.95
CA ARG A 365 4.49 -0.73 -11.04
C ARG A 365 3.81 -0.32 -12.34
N SER A 366 3.84 0.97 -12.66
CA SER A 366 3.23 1.51 -13.88
C SER A 366 3.87 0.92 -15.15
N ARG A 367 5.20 0.78 -15.18
CA ARG A 367 5.92 0.17 -16.29
C ARG A 367 5.49 -1.29 -16.53
N ILE A 368 5.34 -2.08 -15.47
CA ILE A 368 4.90 -3.48 -15.57
C ILE A 368 3.47 -3.55 -16.13
N LEU A 369 2.57 -2.71 -15.62
CA LEU A 369 1.17 -2.67 -16.06
C LEU A 369 1.04 -2.24 -17.53
N VAL A 370 1.82 -1.25 -17.98
CA VAL A 370 1.84 -0.83 -19.39
C VAL A 370 2.25 -2.00 -20.29
N ARG A 371 3.34 -2.71 -19.95
CA ARG A 371 3.78 -3.90 -20.70
C ARG A 371 2.74 -5.01 -20.73
N LEU A 372 2.04 -5.25 -19.62
CA LEU A 372 0.93 -6.21 -19.59
C LEU A 372 -0.22 -5.78 -20.52
N ASN A 373 -0.59 -4.50 -20.50
CA ASN A 373 -1.64 -3.94 -21.34
C ASN A 373 -1.31 -4.00 -22.84
N GLU A 374 -0.07 -3.70 -23.22
CA GLU A 374 0.45 -3.87 -24.59
C GLU A 374 0.29 -5.32 -25.07
N ASN A 375 0.42 -6.29 -24.16
CA ASN A 375 0.22 -7.71 -24.42
C ASN A 375 -1.20 -8.18 -24.10
N LYS A 376 -2.19 -7.28 -24.17
CA LYS A 376 -3.64 -7.55 -23.99
C LYS A 376 -4.06 -8.05 -22.60
N TYR A 377 -3.19 -8.03 -21.59
CA TYR A 377 -3.56 -8.30 -20.19
C TYR A 377 -4.11 -7.04 -19.50
N ARG A 378 -5.40 -6.74 -19.73
CA ARG A 378 -6.02 -5.44 -19.36
C ARG A 378 -6.54 -5.32 -17.92
N ASN A 379 -6.57 -6.40 -17.16
CA ASN A 379 -7.06 -6.37 -15.78
C ASN A 379 -5.90 -6.09 -14.81
N ASN A 380 -5.61 -4.79 -14.63
CA ASN A 380 -4.53 -4.34 -13.76
C ASN A 380 -4.67 -4.88 -12.34
N THR A 381 -5.86 -4.78 -11.73
CA THR A 381 -6.10 -5.25 -10.35
C THR A 381 -5.79 -6.74 -10.18
N LEU A 382 -6.21 -7.58 -11.13
CA LEU A 382 -5.91 -9.01 -11.11
C LEU A 382 -4.40 -9.24 -11.24
N ALA A 383 -3.72 -8.50 -12.12
CA ALA A 383 -2.26 -8.60 -12.23
C ALA A 383 -1.56 -8.26 -10.92
N GLU A 384 -2.04 -7.25 -10.18
CA GLU A 384 -1.43 -6.89 -8.89
C GLU A 384 -1.62 -7.97 -7.85
N HIS A 385 -2.81 -8.59 -7.79
CA HIS A 385 -3.03 -9.75 -6.93
C HIS A 385 -2.12 -10.92 -7.32
N VAL A 386 -1.92 -11.17 -8.62
CA VAL A 386 -1.06 -12.26 -9.11
C VAL A 386 0.39 -12.07 -8.67
N TRP A 387 0.99 -10.91 -8.93
CA TRP A 387 2.39 -10.72 -8.54
C TRP A 387 2.57 -10.56 -7.04
N THR A 388 1.56 -10.08 -6.31
CA THR A 388 1.61 -9.99 -4.84
C THR A 388 1.55 -11.38 -4.23
N ALA A 389 0.71 -12.28 -4.77
CA ALA A 389 0.67 -13.68 -4.38
C ALA A 389 2.01 -14.38 -4.68
N GLU A 390 2.57 -14.20 -5.88
CA GLU A 390 3.90 -14.73 -6.21
C GLU A 390 4.99 -14.20 -5.26
N ALA A 391 4.98 -12.89 -4.95
CA ALA A 391 5.93 -12.30 -4.02
C ALA A 391 5.83 -12.92 -2.62
N TYR A 392 4.61 -13.19 -2.15
CA TYR A 392 4.35 -13.80 -0.85
C TYR A 392 4.87 -15.26 -0.76
N GLU A 393 4.73 -16.04 -1.83
CA GLU A 393 5.32 -17.38 -1.90
C GLU A 393 6.85 -17.34 -1.94
N ASN A 394 7.44 -16.26 -2.44
CA ASN A 394 8.88 -16.05 -2.55
C ASN A 394 9.42 -15.03 -1.53
N ARG A 395 8.95 -15.11 -0.29
CA ARG A 395 9.37 -14.23 0.81
C ARG A 395 10.85 -14.40 1.17
N PHE A 396 11.45 -13.32 1.64
CA PHE A 396 12.85 -13.31 2.05
C PHE A 396 13.13 -12.22 3.08
N HIS A 397 14.17 -12.43 3.88
CA HIS A 397 14.67 -11.44 4.82
C HIS A 397 16.06 -10.95 4.35
N PRO A 398 16.20 -9.73 3.82
CA PRO A 398 17.41 -9.30 3.13
C PRO A 398 18.65 -9.26 4.04
N ILE A 399 18.50 -8.80 5.28
CA ILE A 399 19.63 -8.76 6.23
C ILE A 399 20.07 -10.19 6.60
N HIS A 400 19.12 -11.12 6.79
CA HIS A 400 19.43 -12.51 7.07
C HIS A 400 20.12 -13.18 5.88
N GLU A 401 19.62 -13.00 4.65
CA GLU A 401 20.28 -13.53 3.44
C GLU A 401 21.71 -13.00 3.30
N TYR A 402 21.92 -11.70 3.54
CA TYR A 402 23.25 -11.10 3.55
C TYR A 402 24.15 -11.75 4.61
N LEU A 403 23.74 -11.72 5.89
CA LEU A 403 24.57 -12.22 6.99
C LEU A 403 24.84 -13.73 6.89
N SER A 404 23.85 -14.53 6.49
CA SER A 404 24.01 -15.98 6.28
C SER A 404 24.83 -16.32 5.03
N GLY A 405 24.94 -15.39 4.07
CA GLY A 405 25.78 -15.55 2.88
C GLY A 405 27.26 -15.25 3.12
N LEU A 406 27.60 -14.57 4.21
CA LEU A 406 28.98 -14.22 4.56
C LEU A 406 29.79 -15.45 4.98
N LYS A 407 31.06 -15.47 4.57
CA LYS A 407 32.04 -16.48 4.99
C LYS A 407 33.23 -15.79 5.63
N TRP A 408 33.42 -16.05 6.92
CA TRP A 408 34.57 -15.53 7.65
C TRP A 408 35.84 -16.25 7.20
N ASP A 409 36.90 -15.49 6.97
CA ASP A 409 38.19 -16.00 6.51
C ASP A 409 39.16 -16.41 7.63
N GLY A 410 38.73 -16.33 8.90
CA GLY A 410 39.54 -16.67 10.06
C GLY A 410 40.40 -15.53 10.62
N VAL A 411 40.38 -14.34 10.00
CA VAL A 411 41.16 -13.18 10.46
C VAL A 411 40.25 -12.25 11.27
N SER A 412 40.65 -11.97 12.52
CA SER A 412 39.92 -11.01 13.36
C SER A 412 40.08 -9.59 12.83
N ARG A 413 38.96 -8.99 12.42
CA ARG A 413 38.86 -7.61 11.96
C ARG A 413 38.24 -6.70 12.99
N ILE A 414 37.41 -7.23 13.90
CA ILE A 414 36.84 -6.45 15.00
C ILE A 414 37.95 -5.83 15.86
N GLU A 415 38.95 -6.62 16.24
CA GLU A 415 40.15 -6.11 16.93
C GLU A 415 40.88 -5.10 16.04
N LYS A 416 41.19 -5.51 14.81
CA LYS A 416 42.05 -4.75 13.90
C LYS A 416 41.48 -3.38 13.54
N PHE A 417 40.19 -3.24 13.23
CA PHE A 417 39.63 -1.92 12.93
C PHE A 417 39.52 -1.05 14.18
N SER A 418 39.40 -1.66 15.36
CA SER A 418 39.35 -0.92 16.61
C SER A 418 40.69 -0.23 16.94
N GLU A 419 41.80 -0.70 16.40
CA GLU A 419 43.11 -0.02 16.47
C GLU A 419 43.10 1.39 15.82
N TYR A 420 42.14 1.65 14.92
CA TYR A 420 41.97 2.95 14.27
C TYR A 420 41.11 3.91 15.09
N ILE A 421 40.55 3.47 16.22
CA ILE A 421 39.62 4.24 17.05
C ILE A 421 40.22 4.33 18.44
N LEU A 422 40.71 5.52 18.79
CA LEU A 422 41.28 5.78 20.10
C LEU A 422 40.17 6.24 21.05
N ASP A 423 40.06 5.58 22.20
CA ASP A 423 39.08 5.91 23.24
C ASP A 423 39.76 6.08 24.61
N GLU A 424 39.22 6.95 25.45
CA GLU A 424 39.85 7.36 26.72
C GLU A 424 40.00 6.21 27.73
N ASP A 425 39.06 5.26 27.72
CA ASP A 425 38.93 4.23 28.77
C ASP A 425 39.20 2.81 28.27
N ASN A 426 39.64 2.64 27.01
CA ASN A 426 39.77 1.35 26.32
C ASN A 426 38.47 0.52 26.33
N LEU A 427 37.31 1.18 26.32
CA LEU A 427 36.00 0.56 26.29
C LEU A 427 35.50 0.31 24.87
N PHE A 428 36.04 0.97 23.84
CA PHE A 428 35.45 0.88 22.50
C PHE A 428 35.37 -0.57 21.98
N VAL A 429 36.48 -1.31 22.03
CA VAL A 429 36.61 -2.69 21.53
C VAL A 429 35.55 -3.64 22.12
N PRO A 430 35.44 -3.81 23.47
CA PRO A 430 34.44 -4.72 24.03
C PRO A 430 33.00 -4.26 23.73
N LEU A 431 32.75 -2.96 23.63
CA LEU A 431 31.41 -2.44 23.35
C LEU A 431 30.99 -2.66 21.89
N ILE A 432 31.87 -2.40 20.91
CA ILE A 432 31.56 -2.61 19.50
C ILE A 432 31.43 -4.10 19.17
N ARG A 433 32.27 -4.97 19.75
CA ARG A 433 32.14 -6.43 19.57
C ARG A 433 30.79 -6.91 20.08
N ALA A 434 30.42 -6.51 21.30
CA ALA A 434 29.15 -6.88 21.89
C ALA A 434 27.96 -6.32 21.09
N TRP A 435 28.07 -5.09 20.59
CA TRP A 435 27.05 -4.48 19.73
C TRP A 435 26.88 -5.23 18.41
N LEU A 436 27.97 -5.61 17.73
CA LEU A 436 27.95 -6.38 16.48
C LEU A 436 27.30 -7.76 16.69
N ILE A 437 27.69 -8.49 17.74
CA ILE A 437 27.08 -9.78 18.10
C ILE A 437 25.58 -9.59 18.38
N GLY A 438 25.22 -8.53 19.10
CA GLY A 438 23.82 -8.20 19.41
C GLY A 438 22.99 -7.92 18.16
N ALA A 439 23.54 -7.13 17.22
CA ALA A 439 22.91 -6.79 15.96
C ALA A 439 22.70 -8.03 15.07
N VAL A 440 23.67 -8.94 15.01
CA VAL A 440 23.54 -10.21 14.29
C VAL A 440 22.53 -11.14 14.97
N ASN A 441 22.59 -11.27 16.30
CA ASN A 441 21.70 -12.13 17.07
C ASN A 441 20.22 -11.74 16.93
N LYS A 442 19.94 -10.44 16.80
CA LYS A 442 18.60 -9.90 16.53
C LYS A 442 18.00 -10.40 15.21
N ILE A 443 18.83 -10.78 14.24
CA ILE A 443 18.41 -11.23 12.91
C ILE A 443 18.44 -12.76 12.80
N ILE A 444 19.56 -13.40 13.16
CA ILE A 444 19.80 -14.84 12.95
C ILE A 444 19.45 -15.67 14.18
N GLY A 445 19.71 -15.17 15.39
CA GLY A 445 19.50 -15.92 16.63
C GLY A 445 18.07 -15.74 17.16
N ARG A 446 17.88 -14.75 18.03
CA ARG A 446 16.58 -14.47 18.68
C ARG A 446 15.93 -13.22 18.08
N LYS A 447 15.04 -13.43 17.10
CA LYS A 447 14.34 -12.35 16.38
C LYS A 447 13.73 -11.31 17.33
N GLY A 448 14.09 -10.05 17.12
CA GLY A 448 13.56 -8.90 17.87
C GLY A 448 14.23 -8.65 19.22
N GLN A 449 15.10 -9.53 19.71
CA GLN A 449 15.81 -9.32 20.98
C GLN A 449 16.62 -8.03 20.92
N GLN A 450 16.42 -7.16 21.92
CA GLN A 450 17.17 -5.90 22.02
C GLN A 450 18.49 -6.09 22.77
N HIS A 451 19.49 -5.34 22.33
CA HIS A 451 20.78 -5.17 22.99
C HIS A 451 20.99 -3.65 23.24
N PRO A 452 21.86 -3.27 24.18
CA PRO A 452 22.11 -1.86 24.47
C PRO A 452 22.61 -1.08 23.25
N MET A 453 22.20 0.19 23.18
CA MET A 453 22.68 1.18 22.21
C MET A 453 24.15 1.49 22.51
N LEU A 454 25.01 1.44 21.48
CA LEU A 454 26.35 1.98 21.55
C LEU A 454 26.28 3.50 21.37
N VAL A 455 26.95 4.27 22.23
CA VAL A 455 27.00 5.72 22.12
C VAL A 455 28.45 6.13 21.93
N LEU A 456 28.73 6.83 20.82
CA LEU A 456 30.02 7.41 20.51
C LEU A 456 30.00 8.87 20.92
N ASP A 457 30.68 9.17 22.03
CA ASP A 457 30.97 10.53 22.46
C ASP A 457 32.33 10.97 21.91
N GLY A 458 32.54 12.26 21.70
CA GLY A 458 33.80 12.79 21.21
C GLY A 458 33.62 14.13 20.49
N ALA A 459 34.72 14.80 20.16
CA ALA A 459 34.67 16.10 19.49
C ALA A 459 33.90 16.04 18.15
N GLN A 460 33.31 17.17 17.76
CA GLN A 460 32.65 17.30 16.47
C GLN A 460 33.68 17.13 15.34
N GLY A 461 33.27 16.48 14.23
CA GLY A 461 34.11 16.35 13.04
C GLY A 461 35.18 15.25 13.09
N ILE A 462 35.34 14.52 14.20
CA ILE A 462 36.33 13.42 14.30
C ILE A 462 36.00 12.20 13.41
N GLY A 463 34.78 12.12 12.85
CA GLY A 463 34.39 11.06 11.91
C GLY A 463 33.45 9.99 12.48
N LYS A 464 32.78 10.24 13.63
CA LYS A 464 31.84 9.29 14.27
C LYS A 464 30.76 8.80 13.29
N SER A 465 29.99 9.70 12.70
CA SER A 465 28.95 9.37 11.71
C SER A 465 29.48 8.63 10.49
N ARG A 466 30.68 9.00 10.03
CA ARG A 466 31.36 8.31 8.91
C ARG A 466 31.68 6.85 9.25
N PHE A 467 32.09 6.58 10.49
CA PHE A 467 32.30 5.21 10.97
C PHE A 467 31.01 4.41 11.03
N VAL A 468 29.92 4.99 11.53
CA VAL A 468 28.61 4.32 11.58
C VAL A 468 28.09 4.03 10.17
N TRP A 469 28.24 4.97 9.23
CA TRP A 469 27.93 4.77 7.83
C TRP A 469 28.76 3.64 7.20
N TRP A 470 30.06 3.58 7.49
CA TRP A 470 30.93 2.50 7.00
C TRP A 470 30.46 1.12 7.49
N LEU A 471 30.06 0.98 8.75
CA LEU A 471 29.47 -0.27 9.26
C LEU A 471 28.20 -0.68 8.50
N GLY A 472 27.37 0.29 8.11
CA GLY A 472 26.13 0.08 7.34
C GLY A 472 26.31 -0.04 5.83
N SER A 473 27.50 0.25 5.28
CA SER A 473 27.72 0.38 3.84
C SER A 473 27.51 -0.89 3.00
N PRO A 474 27.60 -2.13 3.54
CA PRO A 474 27.22 -3.33 2.78
C PRO A 474 25.73 -3.41 2.43
N LEU A 475 24.90 -2.71 3.21
CA LEU A 475 23.45 -2.72 3.11
C LEU A 475 22.90 -1.28 3.20
N PRO A 476 23.26 -0.39 2.25
CA PRO A 476 22.98 1.04 2.35
C PRO A 476 21.47 1.36 2.45
N GLN A 477 20.62 0.53 1.85
CA GLN A 477 19.15 0.65 1.92
C GLN A 477 18.55 0.27 3.28
N PHE A 478 19.34 -0.34 4.16
CA PHE A 478 18.98 -0.69 5.54
C PHE A 478 19.81 0.09 6.57
N PHE A 479 20.45 1.17 6.14
CA PHE A 479 21.11 2.15 6.99
C PHE A 479 20.28 3.43 7.05
N ILE A 480 20.23 4.05 8.22
CA ILE A 480 19.65 5.39 8.39
C ILE A 480 20.45 6.21 9.40
N ALA A 481 20.63 7.50 9.10
CA ALA A 481 21.02 8.52 10.04
C ALA A 481 19.86 9.49 10.21
N SER A 482 19.34 9.60 11.44
CA SER A 482 18.19 10.43 11.78
C SER A 482 18.01 10.49 13.29
N PRO A 483 17.55 11.62 13.86
CA PRO A 483 17.06 11.66 15.23
C PRO A 483 15.87 10.72 15.38
N ILE A 484 15.57 10.26 16.60
CA ILE A 484 14.38 9.45 16.88
C ILE A 484 13.25 10.37 17.34
N ASN A 485 12.10 10.30 16.67
CA ASN A 485 10.85 10.87 17.16
C ASN A 485 9.91 9.75 17.64
N PRO A 486 9.74 9.55 18.96
CA PRO A 486 8.90 8.47 19.50
C PRO A 486 7.40 8.62 19.21
N ASP A 487 6.92 9.85 18.94
CA ASP A 487 5.50 10.13 18.72
C ASP A 487 5.07 9.89 17.26
N ASP A 488 6.04 9.77 16.36
CA ASP A 488 5.78 9.52 14.95
C ASP A 488 5.74 8.01 14.65
N LYS A 489 4.59 7.55 14.16
CA LYS A 489 4.35 6.14 13.82
C LYS A 489 5.24 5.64 12.69
N ASP A 490 5.72 6.53 11.80
CA ASP A 490 6.63 6.15 10.74
C ASP A 490 7.98 5.68 11.27
N PHE A 491 8.40 6.17 12.44
CA PHE A 491 9.61 5.70 13.12
C PHE A 491 9.46 4.26 13.62
N LEU A 492 8.24 3.80 13.92
CA LEU A 492 7.98 2.40 14.25
C LEU A 492 8.17 1.50 13.03
N ILE A 493 7.75 1.96 11.85
CA ILE A 493 8.00 1.26 10.59
C ILE A 493 9.50 1.21 10.28
N ARG A 494 10.23 2.29 10.55
CA ARG A 494 11.70 2.32 10.41
C ARG A 494 12.39 1.32 11.35
N GLN A 495 11.91 1.14 12.58
CA GLN A 495 12.50 0.16 13.53
C GLN A 495 12.51 -1.29 12.99
N CYS A 496 11.47 -1.69 12.26
CA CYS A 496 11.42 -3.02 11.67
C CYS A 496 11.98 -3.09 10.24
N SER A 497 12.34 -1.94 9.63
CA SER A 497 12.81 -1.88 8.24
C SER A 497 14.32 -1.61 8.11
N MET A 498 15.00 -1.19 9.18
CA MET A 498 16.42 -0.80 9.16
C MET A 498 17.28 -1.81 9.90
N PHE A 499 18.55 -1.92 9.53
CA PHE A 499 19.54 -2.75 10.22
C PHE A 499 20.39 -1.94 11.18
N VAL A 500 21.01 -0.86 10.66
CA VAL A 500 21.88 0.04 11.42
C VAL A 500 21.22 1.41 11.43
N TRP A 501 21.00 1.95 12.63
CA TRP A 501 20.40 3.26 12.83
C TRP A 501 21.36 4.14 13.63
N GLU A 502 21.94 5.13 12.96
CA GLU A 502 22.63 6.24 13.60
C GLU A 502 21.62 7.24 14.18
N VAL A 503 21.56 7.31 15.51
CA VAL A 503 20.69 8.23 16.24
C VAL A 503 21.43 9.55 16.38
N GLU A 504 21.11 10.48 15.48
CA GLU A 504 21.60 11.85 15.51
C GLU A 504 20.97 12.63 16.67
N GLU A 505 21.61 13.71 17.11
CA GLU A 505 21.10 14.66 18.12
C GLU A 505 20.76 14.04 19.49
N LEU A 506 21.41 12.93 19.87
CA LEU A 506 21.20 12.27 21.17
C LEU A 506 21.58 13.16 22.38
N GLY A 507 22.37 14.21 22.17
CA GLY A 507 22.77 15.19 23.20
C GLY A 507 21.88 16.43 23.32
N SER A 508 20.93 16.62 22.40
CA SER A 508 19.98 17.75 22.47
C SER A 508 19.15 17.71 23.75
N THR A 509 18.71 18.87 24.27
CA THR A 509 17.98 19.02 25.54
C THR A 509 16.65 18.25 25.53
N PHE A 510 16.69 16.94 25.76
CA PHE A 510 15.49 16.11 25.84
C PHE A 510 14.73 16.41 27.14
N ARG A 511 13.42 16.60 27.03
CA ARG A 511 12.56 16.59 28.23
C ARG A 511 12.62 15.22 28.88
N ARG A 512 12.24 15.12 30.15
CA ARG A 512 12.21 13.83 30.86
C ARG A 512 11.27 12.83 30.16
N SER A 513 10.15 13.30 29.62
CA SER A 513 9.21 12.52 28.80
C SER A 513 9.90 11.88 27.59
N ASP A 514 10.71 12.66 26.89
CA ASP A 514 11.33 12.26 25.62
C ASP A 514 12.37 11.16 25.84
N ARG A 515 13.05 11.19 26.98
CA ARG A 515 14.02 10.16 27.39
C ARG A 515 13.36 8.84 27.79
N GLU A 516 12.24 8.88 28.49
CA GLU A 516 11.47 7.66 28.77
C GLU A 516 10.86 7.07 27.49
N ALA A 517 10.37 7.93 26.59
CA ALA A 517 9.88 7.52 25.29
C ALA A 517 10.98 6.90 24.43
N LEU A 518 12.19 7.46 24.43
CA LEU A 518 13.37 6.89 23.78
C LEU A 518 13.74 5.52 24.37
N LYS A 519 13.78 5.37 25.70
CA LYS A 519 14.03 4.09 26.36
C LYS A 519 13.00 3.04 25.95
N ALA A 520 11.72 3.40 25.91
CA ALA A 520 10.65 2.53 25.45
C ALA A 520 10.80 2.17 23.97
N PHE A 521 11.20 3.15 23.14
CA PHE A 521 11.44 2.97 21.71
C PHE A 521 12.55 1.95 21.44
N ILE A 522 13.71 2.08 22.09
CA ILE A 522 14.87 1.19 21.86
C ILE A 522 14.75 -0.17 22.58
N SER A 523 13.86 -0.28 23.57
CA SER A 523 13.59 -1.56 24.26
C SER A 523 12.52 -2.39 23.58
N ARG A 524 11.88 -1.87 22.53
CA ARG A 524 10.80 -2.56 21.84
C ARG A 524 11.35 -3.75 21.06
N GLU A 525 10.78 -4.93 21.27
CA GLU A 525 11.18 -6.14 20.53
C GLU A 525 10.29 -6.39 19.30
N ILE A 526 9.03 -6.00 19.38
CA ILE A 526 8.01 -6.22 18.36
C ILE A 526 7.24 -4.93 18.11
N VAL A 527 7.04 -4.60 16.83
CA VAL A 527 6.19 -3.51 16.36
C VAL A 527 4.85 -4.07 15.93
N ASN A 528 3.77 -3.53 16.50
CA ASN A 528 2.40 -3.77 16.06
C ASN A 528 1.85 -2.48 15.47
N ILE A 529 1.62 -2.45 14.16
CA ILE A 529 1.15 -1.23 13.47
C ILE A 529 0.27 -1.56 12.27
N ARG A 530 -0.75 -0.74 12.02
CA ARG A 530 -1.46 -0.73 10.74
C ARG A 530 -0.73 0.16 9.75
N LYS A 531 -0.22 -0.41 8.65
CA LYS A 531 0.38 0.41 7.59
C LYS A 531 -0.67 1.34 6.97
N PRO A 532 -0.27 2.54 6.50
CA PRO A 532 -1.12 3.36 5.64
C PRO A 532 -1.72 2.51 4.52
N TYR A 533 -3.04 2.64 4.29
CA TYR A 533 -3.80 1.87 3.30
C TYR A 533 -3.85 0.34 3.52
N GLY A 534 -3.25 -0.17 4.60
CA GLY A 534 -3.32 -1.57 4.99
C GLY A 534 -4.71 -1.96 5.50
N ARG A 535 -5.18 -3.15 5.13
CA ARG A 535 -6.44 -3.72 5.64
C ARG A 535 -6.28 -4.36 7.02
N PHE A 536 -5.08 -4.85 7.33
CA PHE A 536 -4.76 -5.58 8.56
C PHE A 536 -3.54 -4.97 9.25
N ASP A 537 -3.47 -5.14 10.57
CA ASP A 537 -2.30 -4.77 11.36
C ASP A 537 -1.16 -5.75 11.06
N ILE A 538 0.07 -5.23 11.02
CA ILE A 538 1.28 -6.05 10.91
C ILE A 538 1.94 -6.17 12.28
N GLN A 539 2.49 -7.35 12.55
CA GLN A 539 3.35 -7.63 13.67
C GLN A 539 4.73 -8.02 13.14
N LYS A 540 5.76 -7.21 13.43
CA LYS A 540 7.12 -7.43 12.92
C LYS A 540 8.14 -7.25 14.04
N PRO A 541 9.18 -8.11 14.11
CA PRO A 541 10.28 -7.91 15.04
C PRO A 541 11.04 -6.64 14.68
N VAL A 542 11.59 -5.97 15.69
CA VAL A 542 12.52 -4.86 15.49
C VAL A 542 13.84 -5.42 14.99
N THR A 543 14.33 -4.87 13.89
CA THR A 543 15.58 -5.25 13.23
C THR A 543 16.67 -4.19 13.42
N ALA A 544 16.26 -2.94 13.68
CA ALA A 544 17.18 -1.82 13.86
C ALA A 544 18.06 -2.00 15.10
N SER A 545 19.36 -1.79 14.92
CA SER A 545 20.37 -1.75 15.97
C SER A 545 20.96 -0.35 16.02
N TYR A 546 21.01 0.23 17.22
CA TYR A 546 21.16 1.67 17.38
C TYR A 546 22.60 2.05 17.75
N ILE A 547 23.13 3.08 17.10
CA ILE A 547 24.37 3.76 17.50
C ILE A 547 24.06 5.24 17.66
N GLY A 548 24.24 5.80 18.86
CA GLY A 548 24.11 7.23 19.10
C GLY A 548 25.44 7.95 18.89
N THR A 549 25.40 9.18 18.37
CA THR A 549 26.58 10.05 18.29
C THR A 549 26.32 11.36 19.02
N ILE A 550 27.22 11.76 19.92
CA ILE A 550 27.13 13.01 20.70
C ILE A 550 28.46 13.79 20.66
N ASN A 551 28.41 15.08 20.98
CA ASN A 551 29.54 16.01 20.84
C ASN A 551 30.05 16.52 22.20
N ASN A 552 30.63 15.65 23.03
CA ASN A 552 31.11 15.98 24.38
C ASN A 552 30.01 16.63 25.25
N GLU A 553 28.77 16.20 25.03
CA GLU A 553 27.59 16.69 25.72
C GLU A 553 27.20 15.69 26.82
N GLY A 554 27.45 16.06 28.07
CA GLY A 554 26.92 15.34 29.23
C GLY A 554 25.42 15.63 29.42
N GLY A 555 24.72 14.76 30.15
CA GLY A 555 23.39 15.07 30.67
C GLY A 555 22.19 14.54 29.88
N PHE A 556 22.38 13.59 28.97
CA PHE A 556 21.25 12.94 28.28
C PHE A 556 20.65 11.76 29.07
N LEU A 557 21.34 11.22 30.08
CA LEU A 557 20.81 10.17 30.95
C LEU A 557 20.05 10.76 32.15
N THR A 558 19.03 10.10 32.68
CA THR A 558 18.19 10.67 33.77
C THR A 558 17.97 9.76 34.98
N ASP A 559 18.22 8.46 34.84
CA ASP A 559 17.92 7.50 35.89
C ASP A 559 19.07 6.49 36.03
N PRO A 560 19.73 6.42 37.20
CA PRO A 560 20.77 5.44 37.49
C PRO A 560 20.38 3.99 37.19
N THR A 561 19.09 3.63 37.32
CA THR A 561 18.61 2.24 37.08
C THR A 561 18.34 1.92 35.62
N GLY A 562 18.18 2.95 34.77
CA GLY A 562 17.79 2.82 33.36
C GLY A 562 18.96 2.86 32.35
N ASN A 563 20.16 3.18 32.82
CA ASN A 563 21.34 3.44 31.99
C ASN A 563 21.93 2.19 31.31
N ARG A 564 21.53 0.98 31.73
CA ARG A 564 21.98 -0.29 31.10
C ARG A 564 21.65 -0.42 29.60
N ARG A 565 20.76 0.44 29.08
CA ARG A 565 20.37 0.49 27.66
C ARG A 565 21.35 1.30 26.81
N PHE A 566 22.31 1.99 27.43
CA PHE A 566 23.31 2.83 26.78
C PHE A 566 24.71 2.36 27.19
N ARG A 567 25.60 2.24 26.21
CA ARG A 567 27.01 1.85 26.38
C ARG A 567 27.86 2.93 25.74
N ILE A 568 28.44 3.81 26.57
CA ILE A 568 29.12 5.02 26.10
C ILE A 568 30.63 4.76 25.97
N ALA A 569 31.20 5.13 24.82
CA ALA A 569 32.64 5.21 24.58
C ALA A 569 33.01 6.65 24.20
N THR A 570 34.02 7.21 24.87
CA THR A 570 34.53 8.57 24.57
C THR A 570 35.69 8.44 23.61
N ILE A 571 35.44 8.78 22.36
CA ILE A 571 36.35 8.66 21.24
C ILE A 571 37.16 9.95 21.14
N THR A 572 38.48 9.82 21.24
CA THR A 572 39.42 10.94 21.16
C THR A 572 39.91 11.16 19.74
N ALA A 573 40.06 10.08 18.95
CA ALA A 573 40.49 10.15 17.56
C ALA A 573 39.99 8.94 16.75
N ILE A 574 39.81 9.16 15.44
CA ILE A 574 39.49 8.11 14.48
C ILE A 574 40.43 8.28 13.27
N ASP A 575 41.25 7.28 12.98
CA ASP A 575 42.02 7.19 11.73
C ASP A 575 41.15 6.56 10.63
N TRP A 576 40.86 7.32 9.57
CA TRP A 576 39.90 6.91 8.55
C TRP A 576 40.41 5.81 7.61
N LYS A 577 41.68 5.42 7.72
CA LYS A 577 42.28 4.34 6.92
C LYS A 577 41.58 2.99 7.09
N TYR A 578 40.83 2.76 8.18
CA TYR A 578 40.00 1.56 8.32
C TYR A 578 39.08 1.35 7.10
N SER A 579 38.60 2.44 6.49
CA SER A 579 37.64 2.36 5.38
C SER A 579 38.25 1.80 4.09
N SER A 580 39.58 1.88 3.92
CA SER A 580 40.32 1.30 2.80
C SER A 580 41.05 0.00 3.16
N GLU A 581 41.39 -0.20 4.44
CA GLU A 581 42.22 -1.33 4.88
C GLU A 581 41.42 -2.51 5.45
N ILE A 582 40.15 -2.27 5.83
CA ILE A 582 39.29 -3.28 6.44
C ILE A 582 38.04 -3.50 5.58
N ASP A 583 37.86 -4.74 5.14
CA ASP A 583 36.61 -5.18 4.54
C ASP A 583 35.53 -5.34 5.63
N VAL A 584 34.55 -4.45 5.62
CA VAL A 584 33.40 -4.46 6.53
C VAL A 584 32.56 -5.73 6.41
N ASN A 585 32.51 -6.39 5.23
CA ASN A 585 31.79 -7.66 5.09
C ASN A 585 32.41 -8.73 6.00
N GLN A 586 33.72 -8.71 6.13
CA GLN A 586 34.44 -9.66 6.99
C GLN A 586 34.33 -9.29 8.48
N VAL A 587 34.09 -8.02 8.83
CA VAL A 587 33.69 -7.63 10.20
C VAL A 587 32.34 -8.26 10.57
N TRP A 588 31.35 -8.16 9.67
CA TRP A 588 30.06 -8.81 9.87
C TRP A 588 30.18 -10.35 9.86
N ALA A 589 31.04 -10.91 9.00
CA ALA A 589 31.29 -12.34 8.95
C ALA A 589 31.90 -12.87 10.26
N GLU A 590 32.84 -12.13 10.85
CA GLU A 590 33.39 -12.43 12.16
C GLU A 590 32.31 -12.37 13.24
N ALA A 591 31.45 -11.35 13.25
CA ALA A 591 30.35 -11.24 14.21
C ALA A 591 29.38 -12.43 14.13
N VAL A 592 29.04 -12.90 12.92
CA VAL A 592 28.26 -14.12 12.69
C VAL A 592 29.00 -15.36 13.22
N HIS A 593 30.30 -15.47 12.95
CA HIS A 593 31.12 -16.56 13.46
C HIS A 593 31.14 -16.59 15.00
N LEU A 594 31.34 -15.45 15.66
CA LEU A 594 31.34 -15.33 17.11
C LEU A 594 30.00 -15.80 17.70
N LEU A 595 28.88 -15.33 17.16
CA LEU A 595 27.55 -15.76 17.60
C LEU A 595 27.37 -17.28 17.46
N ASN A 596 27.75 -17.86 16.33
CA ASN A 596 27.65 -19.31 16.08
C ASN A 596 28.55 -20.14 17.00
N ASN A 597 29.60 -19.53 17.57
CA ASN A 597 30.47 -20.13 18.59
C ASN A 597 30.04 -19.76 20.02
N ASN A 598 28.77 -19.43 20.22
CA ASN A 598 28.15 -19.12 21.52
C ASN A 598 28.73 -17.90 22.25
N TRP A 599 29.38 -16.98 21.54
CA TRP A 599 29.68 -15.67 22.11
C TRP A 599 28.39 -14.87 22.30
N THR A 600 28.37 -14.06 23.35
CA THR A 600 27.21 -13.24 23.74
C THR A 600 27.51 -11.75 23.62
N TRP A 601 26.44 -10.96 23.47
CA TRP A 601 26.48 -9.49 23.52
C TRP A 601 26.44 -8.95 24.96
N GLU A 602 26.26 -9.82 25.95
CA GLU A 602 26.43 -9.49 27.36
C GLU A 602 27.91 -9.19 27.65
N LEU A 603 28.17 -8.13 28.41
CA LEU A 603 29.52 -7.77 28.78
C LEU A 603 29.99 -8.59 29.98
N PRO A 604 31.30 -8.88 30.08
CA PRO A 604 31.91 -9.30 31.33
C PRO A 604 31.60 -8.32 32.47
N LYS A 605 31.44 -8.82 33.69
CA LYS A 605 31.00 -8.02 34.86
C LYS A 605 31.93 -6.84 35.18
N ASP A 606 33.23 -7.04 35.00
CA ASP A 606 34.27 -6.02 35.16
C ASP A 606 34.07 -4.88 34.15
N VAL A 607 33.88 -5.20 32.87
CA VAL A 607 33.59 -4.20 31.82
C VAL A 607 32.24 -3.51 32.06
N GLU A 608 31.22 -4.25 32.47
CA GLU A 608 29.90 -3.69 32.79
C GLU A 608 29.96 -2.69 33.97
N THR A 609 30.82 -2.96 34.94
CA THR A 609 31.07 -2.06 36.08
C THR A 609 31.73 -0.77 35.61
N LEU A 610 32.72 -0.84 34.72
CA LEU A 610 33.37 0.33 34.13
C LEU A 610 32.39 1.18 33.33
N VAL A 611 31.58 0.55 32.46
CA VAL A 611 30.55 1.24 31.67
C VAL A 611 29.51 1.91 32.58
N SER A 612 29.11 1.23 33.65
CA SER A 612 28.13 1.77 34.60
C SER A 612 28.68 2.96 35.38
N GLY A 613 29.97 2.94 35.72
CA GLY A 613 30.69 4.08 36.28
C GLY A 613 30.71 5.26 35.31
N LYS A 614 31.17 5.03 34.08
CA LYS A 614 31.23 6.06 33.03
C LYS A 614 29.86 6.65 32.70
N ASN A 615 28.81 5.84 32.65
CA ASN A 615 27.45 6.32 32.41
C ASN A 615 26.95 7.29 33.51
N GLN A 616 27.56 7.35 34.70
CA GLN A 616 27.22 8.35 35.72
C GLN A 616 27.58 9.76 35.25
N ASP A 617 28.66 9.92 34.50
CA ASP A 617 29.16 11.23 34.03
C ASP A 617 28.20 11.88 33.03
N TYR A 618 27.30 11.09 32.44
CA TYR A 618 26.31 11.53 31.46
C TYR A 618 24.91 11.71 32.06
N LEU A 619 24.76 11.60 33.38
CA LEU A 619 23.51 11.94 34.07
C LEU A 619 23.22 13.44 33.97
N ALA A 620 21.98 13.76 33.64
CA ALA A 620 21.47 15.12 33.63
C ALA A 620 21.49 15.65 35.07
N GLU A 621 22.15 16.79 35.27
CA GLU A 621 21.97 17.55 36.50
C GLU A 621 20.49 17.94 36.64
N ASP A 622 19.87 17.55 37.76
CA ASP A 622 18.53 18.01 38.06
C ASP A 622 18.62 19.48 38.51
N PRO A 623 17.96 20.44 37.83
CA PRO A 623 18.01 21.85 38.25
C PRO A 623 17.54 22.06 39.69
N ILE A 624 16.58 21.24 40.15
CA ILE A 624 16.09 21.28 41.53
C ILE A 624 17.17 20.77 42.48
N GLU A 625 17.94 19.75 42.10
CA GLU A 625 19.06 19.24 42.90
C GLU A 625 20.14 20.30 43.05
N THR A 626 20.48 20.99 41.96
CA THR A 626 21.42 22.12 41.98
C THR A 626 20.97 23.21 42.95
N ILE A 627 19.68 23.62 42.88
CA ILE A 627 19.12 24.64 43.78
C ILE A 627 19.11 24.16 45.23
N VAL A 628 18.75 22.90 45.48
CA VAL A 628 18.78 22.31 46.83
C VAL A 628 20.18 22.41 47.41
N TRP A 629 21.22 22.07 46.65
CA TRP A 629 22.60 22.16 47.11
C TRP A 629 23.19 23.58 47.12
N GLN A 630 22.58 24.54 46.43
CA GLN A 630 22.87 25.97 46.63
C GLN A 630 22.34 26.49 47.95
N LEU A 631 21.13 26.07 48.34
CA LEU A 631 20.44 26.56 49.54
C LEU A 631 20.82 25.81 50.82
N TYR A 632 21.15 24.52 50.70
CA TYR A 632 21.36 23.63 51.83
C TYR A 632 22.71 22.92 51.77
N GLU A 633 23.24 22.56 52.94
CA GLU A 633 24.41 21.71 53.08
C GLU A 633 24.11 20.45 53.91
N VAL A 634 24.69 19.33 53.50
CA VAL A 634 24.65 18.08 54.24
C VAL A 634 25.61 18.16 55.42
N THR A 635 25.14 17.76 56.60
CA THR A 635 25.93 17.75 57.83
C THR A 635 25.90 16.37 58.46
N ASN A 636 26.96 16.05 59.21
CA ASN A 636 27.00 14.82 60.02
C ASN A 636 26.20 14.95 61.33
N ASN A 637 25.48 16.06 61.54
CA ASN A 637 24.75 16.34 62.77
C ASN A 637 23.26 15.97 62.61
N PRO A 638 22.76 14.89 63.27
CA PRO A 638 21.36 14.47 63.15
C PRO A 638 20.36 15.43 63.84
N PHE A 639 20.85 16.45 64.54
CA PHE A 639 20.02 17.54 65.08
C PHE A 639 19.77 18.65 64.06
N ASP A 640 20.55 18.75 62.99
CA ASP A 640 20.27 19.64 61.87
C ASP A 640 19.11 19.05 61.09
N ARG A 641 17.95 19.72 61.14
CA ARG A 641 16.68 19.19 60.64
C ARG A 641 15.92 20.25 59.87
N VAL A 642 15.38 19.85 58.71
CA VAL A 642 14.58 20.74 57.86
C VAL A 642 13.30 20.01 57.41
N ARG A 643 12.16 20.72 57.36
CA ARG A 643 10.92 20.14 56.81
C ARG A 643 10.93 20.25 55.30
N MET A 644 10.30 19.29 54.63
CA MET A 644 10.12 19.34 53.17
C MET A 644 9.44 20.64 52.71
N VAL A 645 8.47 21.15 53.48
CA VAL A 645 7.77 22.39 53.15
C VAL A 645 8.69 23.61 53.17
N ASP A 646 9.70 23.63 54.06
CA ASP A 646 10.66 24.73 54.14
C ASP A 646 11.59 24.69 52.91
N ILE A 647 12.09 23.51 52.54
CA ILE A 647 12.91 23.32 51.33
C ILE A 647 12.16 23.77 50.07
N LEU A 648 10.90 23.34 49.91
CA LEU A 648 10.09 23.74 48.76
C LEU A 648 9.76 25.23 48.75
N SER A 649 9.54 25.83 49.91
CA SER A 649 9.32 27.28 50.05
C SER A 649 10.56 28.08 49.65
N ASP A 650 11.75 27.64 50.08
CA ASP A 650 13.01 28.30 49.76
C ASP A 650 13.34 28.20 48.28
N ILE A 651 13.12 27.04 47.64
CA ILE A 651 13.28 26.90 46.19
C ILE A 651 12.33 27.86 45.45
N LYS A 652 11.07 27.98 45.91
CA LYS A 652 10.08 28.89 45.30
C LYS A 652 10.46 30.36 45.46
N SER A 653 11.15 30.71 46.54
CA SER A 653 11.59 32.09 46.81
C SER A 653 12.66 32.60 45.83
N LEU A 654 13.37 31.70 45.14
CA LEU A 654 14.31 32.03 44.07
C LEU A 654 13.64 32.32 42.72
N ASN A 655 12.32 32.54 42.70
CA ASN A 655 11.54 32.81 41.49
C ASN A 655 11.58 31.70 40.43
N VAL A 656 11.94 30.47 40.84
CA VAL A 656 11.90 29.29 39.99
C VAL A 656 10.46 28.82 39.91
N ASN A 657 9.96 28.61 38.69
CA ASN A 657 8.57 28.20 38.43
C ASN A 657 8.36 26.71 38.80
N ILE A 658 8.35 26.43 40.11
CA ILE A 658 8.04 25.12 40.68
C ILE A 658 6.63 25.10 41.25
N ASP A 659 5.92 23.99 41.06
CA ASP A 659 4.68 23.75 41.79
C ASP A 659 4.97 23.26 43.22
N LEU A 660 4.09 23.59 44.17
CA LEU A 660 4.14 23.04 45.51
C LEU A 660 3.36 21.71 45.57
N SER A 661 3.51 20.87 44.54
CA SER A 661 2.80 19.60 44.45
C SER A 661 3.50 18.48 45.21
N THR A 662 2.74 17.40 45.48
CA THR A 662 3.29 16.15 46.00
C THR A 662 4.36 15.56 45.07
N ALA A 663 4.28 15.78 43.76
CA ALA A 663 5.26 15.29 42.79
C ALA A 663 6.62 15.98 42.96
N THR A 664 6.63 17.30 43.12
CA THR A 664 7.85 18.08 43.40
C THR A 664 8.44 17.73 44.76
N GLY A 665 7.59 17.55 45.78
CA GLY A 665 8.04 17.05 47.09
C GLY A 665 8.67 15.66 47.04
N ASN A 666 8.13 14.73 46.24
CA ASN A 666 8.71 13.41 46.05
C ASN A 666 10.06 13.48 45.31
N ARG A 667 10.20 14.38 44.34
CA ARG A 667 11.45 14.61 43.59
C ARG A 667 12.57 15.14 44.49
N VAL A 668 12.30 16.15 45.31
CA VAL A 668 13.25 16.65 46.33
C VAL A 668 13.58 15.55 47.35
N GLY A 669 12.58 14.76 47.78
CA GLY A 669 12.82 13.64 48.69
C GLY A 669 13.77 12.57 48.12
N ALA A 670 13.68 12.30 46.82
CA ALA A 670 14.59 11.37 46.14
C ALA A 670 16.03 11.91 46.09
N ILE A 671 16.20 13.22 45.83
CA ILE A 671 17.51 13.90 45.86
C ILE A 671 18.16 13.76 47.24
N LEU A 672 17.43 14.08 48.30
CA LEU A 672 17.93 14.01 49.68
C LEU A 672 18.29 12.57 50.08
N THR A 673 17.50 11.58 49.64
CA THR A 673 17.79 10.17 49.89
C THR A 673 19.07 9.71 49.18
N ARG A 674 19.29 10.17 47.94
CA ARG A 674 20.51 9.87 47.18
C ARG A 674 21.77 10.43 47.85
N ALA A 675 21.64 11.58 48.51
CA ALA A 675 22.70 12.17 49.34
C ALA A 675 22.88 11.48 50.71
N GLY A 676 22.17 10.38 50.98
CA GLY A 676 22.29 9.60 52.21
C GLY A 676 21.46 10.12 53.40
N LEU A 677 20.62 11.15 53.20
CA LEU A 677 19.80 11.72 54.27
C LEU A 677 18.58 10.84 54.57
N ARG A 678 18.10 10.89 55.81
CA ARG A 678 16.97 10.09 56.27
C ARG A 678 15.81 10.97 56.72
N ARG A 679 14.59 10.53 56.38
CA ARG A 679 13.34 11.17 56.81
C ARG A 679 12.85 10.54 58.11
N ARG A 680 12.63 11.34 59.16
CA ARG A 680 12.04 10.90 60.44
C ARG A 680 10.88 11.78 60.87
N ARG A 681 10.01 11.25 61.72
CA ARG A 681 9.00 12.06 62.43
C ARG A 681 9.60 12.56 63.74
N THR A 682 9.61 13.88 63.91
CA THR A 682 10.04 14.53 65.15
C THR A 682 8.86 15.27 65.77
N SER A 683 8.73 15.21 67.10
CA SER A 683 7.79 16.05 67.85
C SER A 683 8.34 17.47 67.91
N MET A 684 7.77 18.38 67.14
CA MET A 684 7.84 19.80 67.45
C MET A 684 6.61 20.09 68.32
N ASP A 685 6.84 20.45 69.59
CA ASP A 685 5.84 21.10 70.45
C ASP A 685 4.74 20.20 71.06
N GLY A 686 4.96 18.88 71.15
CA GLY A 686 4.10 17.99 71.95
C GLY A 686 2.74 17.62 71.31
N ARG A 687 2.54 17.91 70.02
CA ARG A 687 1.40 17.41 69.23
C ARG A 687 1.88 16.86 67.89
N GLY A 688 1.70 15.55 67.66
CA GLY A 688 1.81 14.88 66.36
C GLY A 688 3.11 15.09 65.57
N GLY A 689 4.00 14.10 65.54
CA GLY A 689 5.31 14.23 64.90
C GLY A 689 5.27 14.66 63.42
N VAL A 690 5.96 15.76 63.11
CA VAL A 690 6.12 16.32 61.76
C VAL A 690 7.30 15.61 61.07
N PRO A 691 7.16 15.19 59.80
CA PRO A 691 8.27 14.60 59.07
C PRO A 691 9.33 15.64 58.71
N VAL A 692 10.58 15.38 59.11
CA VAL A 692 11.78 16.19 58.86
C VAL A 692 12.88 15.33 58.25
N TRP A 693 13.79 15.97 57.51
CA TRP A 693 15.05 15.36 57.05
C TRP A 693 16.14 15.68 58.06
N GLU A 694 16.88 14.66 58.52
CA GLU A 694 17.99 14.78 59.48
C GLU A 694 19.34 14.88 58.75
N GLY A 695 20.28 15.66 59.29
CA GLY A 695 21.63 15.83 58.72
C GLY A 695 21.70 16.89 57.61
N ILE A 696 20.81 17.88 57.62
CA ILE A 696 20.78 18.94 56.62
C ILE A 696 20.40 20.27 57.27
N LYS A 697 21.03 21.37 56.84
CA LYS A 697 20.67 22.73 57.27
C LYS A 697 20.82 23.74 56.13
N PRO A 698 20.13 24.90 56.20
CA PRO A 698 20.35 25.99 55.26
C PRO A 698 21.77 26.53 55.37
N LYS A 699 22.37 26.94 54.24
CA LYS A 699 23.66 27.64 54.22
C LYS A 699 23.50 29.06 54.77
N THR A 700 24.41 29.48 55.65
CA THR A 700 24.35 30.76 56.39
C THR A 700 24.57 32.02 55.54
N HIS A 701 24.96 31.88 54.27
CA HIS A 701 25.19 32.99 53.33
C HIS A 701 24.53 32.72 51.98
N VAL A 702 23.20 32.80 51.93
CA VAL A 702 22.52 33.10 50.66
C VAL A 702 22.47 34.62 50.57
N GLN A 703 23.58 35.25 50.18
CA GLN A 703 23.49 36.63 49.66
C GLN A 703 22.51 36.57 48.50
N THR A 704 21.61 37.55 48.46
CA THR A 704 20.72 37.86 47.35
C THR A 704 21.56 38.19 46.12
N VAL A 705 22.15 37.18 45.51
CA VAL A 705 22.58 37.24 44.14
C VAL A 705 21.27 37.13 43.36
N ASN A 706 20.83 38.25 42.79
CA ASN A 706 19.92 38.23 41.65
C ASN A 706 20.62 37.43 40.55
N VAL A 707 20.53 36.11 40.64
CA VAL A 707 20.84 35.24 39.53
C VAL A 707 19.69 35.45 38.58
N ASP A 708 19.95 36.19 37.51
CA ASP A 708 19.00 36.32 36.42
C ASP A 708 18.80 34.92 35.84
N VAL A 709 17.76 34.23 36.30
CA VAL A 709 17.42 32.85 35.91
C VAL A 709 17.28 32.75 34.38
N LYS A 710 17.00 33.88 33.72
CA LYS A 710 17.01 34.02 32.27
C LYS A 710 18.39 33.73 31.65
N GLN A 711 19.49 34.18 32.26
CA GLN A 711 20.85 33.94 31.76
C GLN A 711 21.32 32.49 31.93
N LEU A 712 20.83 31.77 32.95
CA LEU A 712 21.10 30.34 33.16
C LEU A 712 20.21 29.43 32.29
N MET A 713 19.02 29.90 31.89
CA MET A 713 18.16 29.21 30.91
C MET A 713 18.52 29.53 29.45
N GLU A 714 19.25 30.63 29.18
CA GLU A 714 19.64 31.06 27.83
C GLU A 714 21.11 30.74 27.46
N SER A 715 21.92 30.16 28.36
CA SER A 715 23.35 29.86 28.12
C SER A 715 23.74 28.37 28.04
N LYS A 716 22.81 27.48 27.67
CA LYS A 716 23.14 26.12 27.18
C LYS A 716 22.20 25.71 26.04
#